data_AF-A0AAX3PE33-F1
#
_entry.id   AF-A0AAX3PE33-F1
#
_cell.length_a   1.000
_cell.length_b   1.000
_cell.length_c   1.000
_cell.angle_alpha   90.00
_cell.angle_beta   90.00
_cell.angle_gamma   90.00
#
_symmetry.space_group_name_H-M   'P 1'
#
loop_
_entity.id
_entity.type
_entity.pdbx_description
1 polymer ?
#
loop_
_entity_poly.entity_id
_entity_poly.type
_entity_poly.pdbx_seq_one_letter_code
_entity_poly.pdbx_strand_id
1 'polypeptide(L)'
;MAKPAYRAGRDQAATSENVELLTGQRGDKLDKAVTFRELNALGLATLRPGAGGIYVPGKNPDLFPTGVYDKPHAPVNVQASGAFHTVLVDWDGPTYRGHAHTEVWRAETDSLPAATLVGTTIANMFSDAIGKGAKFYYWVRFVNGKDDHGPFHGEHGVVAETSRDVQDILDELQGKIESSHLAQELLKPILDVPQLSAIIDETKANLAALDVREKQINDLLNHAQGALGDNYINVTLIQEQLRQLINGYQTDFEDFRDAVFAVDPSTGEITMEAVNAVRSELGAEITKVSQHLDAVEAIVKTCVTRAEISADLEKITSIEQQIDGINGTLSQTATKSEVTAVGSQVTQVGQELDAVKGTLSQKAAKTEVDEQGQRLTVAEQQISANANANSATAERIEQLKSELQFADQAIMSSITELAQSVASDTQALAQKMSSLEVATNGNTAAISELQQAVSGDGQSLASKFENMTVSVDLAADAAIGATLAGDDESNRQRKATGQIRREQKVLSDQQQAMATTIEQLDAEFQTESADLRGQIITEQTVRASETGALAQRVSSVEAEFKAADLSLGASISEVAKASADADASLATQIQQITADYQGEDERLTAQITEESTARANAVQSLANQINTVSAVAGSKNKTFFQATAPGTGMGTGDLWFDTANNNRPYRYSGTAWVATDDPRIAANAAAVQTQSQAIADLQNGAQAMWTAKATAGQITAGIGLIAKSDGTSQVALSASQVFVFNPNSSTPMAPLFAIDNGQTVIAEAIIRKATIQIIQSEKITADYIKAGVSITTPLINGGQIDMGNAFMAGGAAGFGKGGPYGGWGWGWHSIIYSDGSIYTNKLNAEGGYVKNMTMNNCTIEQDCVVKGTVYADRIVGDVYVARDYVCSTNGRQVGPINVCTIKVNQPVGFARTLTIPGLAGLVGCSVTAEGPGSGTLTRENWTEMLVEVLMDGAVVKSFTVRVSVSATSNPSSGPVTRENEIGPFVGDITIPANREPTVVVRIRRSAGDGWVRSDSTQSGRVVMFKQGGSLS
;
A
#
# COMPACT_ATOMS: atom_id res chain seq x y z
N MET A 1 -27.05 36.38 6.61
CA MET A 1 -28.32 35.93 6.01
C MET A 1 -29.38 36.99 6.26
N ALA A 2 -29.87 37.64 5.20
CA ALA A 2 -30.96 38.61 5.29
C ALA A 2 -32.30 37.88 5.50
N LYS A 3 -33.23 38.49 6.26
CA LYS A 3 -34.58 37.95 6.51
C LYS A 3 -35.34 37.76 5.17
N PRO A 4 -36.18 36.72 5.02
CA PRO A 4 -37.03 36.58 3.84
C PRO A 4 -38.05 37.73 3.77
N ALA A 5 -38.16 38.40 2.63
CA ALA A 5 -39.08 39.52 2.40
C ALA A 5 -40.57 39.11 2.43
N TYR A 6 -40.87 37.84 2.20
CA TYR A 6 -42.24 37.32 2.09
C TYR A 6 -42.68 36.56 3.35
N ARG A 7 -43.91 36.82 3.79
CA ARG A 7 -44.52 36.13 4.93
C ARG A 7 -45.09 34.79 4.47
N ALA A 8 -44.59 33.68 5.02
CA ALA A 8 -44.99 32.32 4.64
C ALA A 8 -46.37 31.86 5.15
N GLY A 9 -47.19 32.78 5.68
CA GLY A 9 -48.53 32.48 6.18
C GLY A 9 -49.54 32.22 5.04
N ARG A 10 -50.51 31.33 5.26
CA ARG A 10 -51.64 31.08 4.34
C ARG A 10 -52.92 31.83 4.75
N ASP A 11 -52.82 32.73 5.73
CA ASP A 11 -53.90 33.60 6.16
C ASP A 11 -54.12 34.76 5.17
N GLN A 12 -55.35 35.29 5.15
CA GLN A 12 -55.70 36.40 4.28
C GLN A 12 -54.82 37.64 4.55
N ALA A 13 -54.37 37.83 5.79
CA ALA A 13 -53.45 38.91 6.15
C ALA A 13 -52.06 38.73 5.53
N ALA A 14 -51.47 37.53 5.53
CA ALA A 14 -50.20 37.28 4.83
C ALA A 14 -50.35 37.40 3.31
N THR A 15 -51.51 37.02 2.76
CA THR A 15 -51.77 37.16 1.32
C THR A 15 -51.89 38.64 0.93
N SER A 16 -52.64 39.45 1.69
CA SER A 16 -52.73 40.91 1.47
C SER A 16 -51.37 41.57 1.63
N GLU A 17 -50.62 41.20 2.67
CA GLU A 17 -49.25 41.68 2.91
C GLU A 17 -48.31 41.40 1.74
N ASN A 18 -48.26 40.15 1.28
CA ASN A 18 -47.40 39.77 0.16
C ASN A 18 -47.84 40.47 -1.14
N VAL A 19 -49.13 40.70 -1.37
CA VAL A 19 -49.62 41.45 -2.54
C VAL A 19 -49.25 42.93 -2.44
N GLU A 20 -49.35 43.55 -1.26
CA GLU A 20 -48.92 44.93 -1.03
C GLU A 20 -47.40 45.11 -1.16
N LEU A 21 -46.61 44.11 -0.73
CA LEU A 21 -45.17 44.03 -0.99
C LEU A 21 -44.88 43.93 -2.49
N LEU A 22 -45.51 42.99 -3.19
CA LEU A 22 -45.32 42.78 -4.64
C LEU A 22 -45.78 43.97 -5.48
N THR A 23 -46.74 44.77 -5.00
CA THR A 23 -47.18 46.01 -5.68
C THR A 23 -46.39 47.24 -5.23
N GLY A 24 -45.49 47.11 -4.24
CA GLY A 24 -44.63 48.17 -3.71
C GLY A 24 -45.39 49.21 -2.89
N GLN A 25 -46.60 48.88 -2.43
CA GLN A 25 -47.42 49.72 -1.56
C GLN A 25 -46.99 49.60 -0.09
N ARG A 26 -46.28 48.53 0.28
CA ARG A 26 -45.77 48.25 1.62
C ARG A 26 -44.37 47.61 1.55
N GLY A 27 -43.53 47.79 2.57
CA GLY A 27 -42.18 47.20 2.65
C GLY A 27 -41.10 47.94 1.86
N ASP A 28 -39.95 47.28 1.63
CA ASP A 28 -38.88 47.83 0.81
C ASP A 28 -39.32 47.85 -0.66
N LYS A 29 -39.13 48.98 -1.33
CA LYS A 29 -39.50 49.13 -2.75
C LYS A 29 -38.70 48.20 -3.66
N LEU A 30 -37.56 47.67 -3.18
CA LEU A 30 -36.77 46.66 -3.88
C LEU A 30 -37.43 45.27 -3.90
N ASP A 31 -38.38 45.00 -3.01
CA ASP A 31 -39.12 43.72 -2.95
C ASP A 31 -40.37 43.71 -3.85
N LYS A 32 -40.68 44.84 -4.52
CA LYS A 32 -41.78 44.96 -5.46
C LYS A 32 -41.57 44.03 -6.68
N ALA A 33 -42.63 43.33 -7.10
CA ALA A 33 -42.62 42.59 -8.35
C ALA A 33 -42.51 43.53 -9.55
N VAL A 34 -41.53 43.27 -10.42
CA VAL A 34 -41.37 43.99 -11.67
C VAL A 34 -42.30 43.37 -12.72
N THR A 35 -43.15 44.19 -13.33
CA THR A 35 -44.02 43.75 -14.42
C THR A 35 -43.26 43.72 -15.76
N PHE A 36 -43.71 42.89 -16.71
CA PHE A 36 -43.17 42.89 -18.06
C PHE A 36 -43.24 44.26 -18.74
N ARG A 37 -44.26 45.06 -18.43
CA ARG A 37 -44.39 46.43 -18.92
C ARG A 37 -43.33 47.36 -18.33
N GLU A 38 -43.02 47.21 -17.05
CA GLU A 38 -41.95 47.97 -16.39
C GLU A 38 -40.57 47.55 -16.93
N LEU A 39 -40.32 46.26 -17.16
CA LEU A 39 -39.09 45.80 -17.81
C LEU A 39 -38.93 46.40 -19.20
N ASN A 40 -40.01 46.51 -19.98
CA ASN A 40 -39.98 47.13 -21.30
C ASN A 40 -39.80 48.65 -21.24
N ALA A 41 -40.48 49.32 -20.30
CA ALA A 41 -40.38 50.77 -20.11
C ALA A 41 -39.00 51.22 -19.60
N LEU A 42 -38.35 50.40 -18.78
CA LEU A 42 -36.98 50.60 -18.33
C LEU A 42 -35.94 50.21 -19.40
N GLY A 43 -36.38 49.73 -20.57
CA GLY A 43 -35.48 49.21 -21.60
C GLY A 43 -34.74 47.95 -21.17
N LEU A 44 -35.17 47.25 -20.13
CA LEU A 44 -34.50 46.04 -19.62
C LEU A 44 -34.89 44.75 -20.39
N ALA A 45 -35.98 44.78 -21.17
CA ALA A 45 -36.40 43.71 -22.07
C ALA A 45 -37.22 44.28 -23.24
N THR A 46 -37.29 43.58 -24.38
CA THR A 46 -38.24 43.91 -25.46
C THR A 46 -39.42 42.95 -25.43
N LEU A 47 -40.66 43.43 -25.40
CA LEU A 47 -41.83 42.54 -25.45
C LEU A 47 -42.21 42.21 -26.89
N ARG A 48 -42.25 40.92 -27.21
CA ARG A 48 -42.74 40.44 -28.52
C ARG A 48 -44.07 39.70 -28.36
N PRO A 49 -45.07 39.97 -29.21
CA PRO A 49 -46.32 39.20 -29.19
C PRO A 49 -46.07 37.78 -29.74
N GLY A 50 -46.35 36.77 -28.91
CA GLY A 50 -46.39 35.36 -29.31
C GLY A 50 -47.80 34.90 -29.69
N ALA A 51 -47.92 33.67 -30.19
CA ALA A 51 -49.21 33.09 -30.55
C ALA A 51 -50.16 33.04 -29.32
N GLY A 52 -51.42 33.42 -29.51
CA GLY A 52 -52.45 33.44 -28.45
C GLY A 52 -52.50 34.70 -27.57
N GLY A 53 -51.80 35.79 -27.95
CA GLY A 53 -51.86 37.06 -27.20
C GLY A 53 -50.95 37.12 -25.97
N ILE A 54 -50.07 36.13 -25.80
CA ILE A 54 -49.07 36.06 -24.73
C ILE A 54 -47.86 36.89 -25.15
N TYR A 55 -47.47 37.88 -24.33
CA TYR A 55 -46.24 38.63 -24.53
C TYR A 55 -45.05 37.85 -23.97
N VAL A 56 -44.05 37.58 -24.80
CA VAL A 56 -42.81 36.90 -24.41
C VAL A 56 -41.70 37.95 -24.25
N PRO A 57 -40.99 37.99 -23.11
CA PRO A 57 -39.85 38.89 -22.93
C PRO A 57 -38.67 38.41 -23.78
N GLY A 58 -38.24 39.25 -24.73
CA GLY A 58 -37.00 39.08 -25.50
C GLY A 58 -35.86 39.91 -24.93
N LYS A 59 -34.61 39.49 -25.18
CA LYS A 59 -33.40 40.25 -24.79
C LYS A 59 -33.43 41.63 -25.45
N ASN A 60 -33.27 42.71 -24.67
CA ASN A 60 -33.02 44.04 -25.26
C ASN A 60 -31.53 44.12 -25.67
N PRO A 61 -31.21 44.29 -26.97
CA PRO A 61 -29.82 44.39 -27.45
C PRO A 61 -29.06 45.61 -26.91
N ASP A 62 -29.75 46.64 -26.41
CA ASP A 62 -29.17 47.95 -26.07
C ASP A 62 -28.73 48.12 -24.61
N LEU A 63 -28.85 47.08 -23.77
CA LEU A 63 -28.54 47.16 -22.33
C LEU A 63 -27.09 46.91 -21.94
N PHE A 64 -26.31 46.42 -22.88
CA PHE A 64 -24.87 46.33 -22.74
C PHE A 64 -24.29 47.42 -23.64
N PRO A 65 -23.43 48.32 -23.13
CA PRO A 65 -22.71 49.21 -24.04
C PRO A 65 -22.06 48.31 -25.08
N THR A 66 -22.22 48.66 -26.36
CA THR A 66 -21.61 47.94 -27.47
C THR A 66 -20.13 47.81 -27.15
N GLY A 67 -19.74 46.63 -26.65
CA GLY A 67 -18.35 46.23 -26.61
C GLY A 67 -17.87 46.43 -28.03
N VAL A 68 -16.78 47.15 -28.21
CA VAL A 68 -16.13 47.20 -29.51
C VAL A 68 -15.70 45.76 -29.78
N TYR A 69 -16.55 45.03 -30.50
CA TYR A 69 -16.27 43.67 -30.96
C TYR A 69 -15.41 43.84 -32.20
N ASP A 70 -14.13 43.57 -32.03
CA ASP A 70 -13.21 43.51 -33.15
C ASP A 70 -13.55 42.27 -33.98
N LYS A 71 -13.29 42.33 -35.29
CA LYS A 71 -13.40 41.15 -36.15
C LYS A 71 -12.36 40.12 -35.69
N PRO A 72 -12.75 38.87 -35.37
CA PRO A 72 -11.78 37.87 -34.95
C PRO A 72 -10.73 37.62 -36.03
N HIS A 73 -9.46 37.61 -35.61
CA HIS A 73 -8.38 37.12 -36.46
C HIS A 73 -8.34 35.58 -36.44
N ALA A 74 -7.52 34.98 -37.32
CA ALA A 74 -7.24 33.55 -37.27
C ALA A 74 -6.52 33.20 -35.95
N PRO A 75 -6.84 32.06 -35.30
CA PRO A 75 -6.00 31.49 -34.25
C PRO A 75 -4.58 31.25 -34.79
N VAL A 76 -3.57 31.49 -33.95
CA VAL A 76 -2.16 31.28 -34.28
C VAL A 76 -1.55 30.24 -33.34
N ASN A 77 -0.46 29.60 -33.78
CA ASN A 77 0.20 28.52 -33.05
C ASN A 77 -0.75 27.37 -32.67
N VAL A 78 -1.71 27.07 -33.55
CA VAL A 78 -2.59 25.91 -33.36
C VAL A 78 -1.74 24.65 -33.45
N GLN A 79 -1.79 23.86 -32.39
CA GLN A 79 -1.12 22.56 -32.29
C GLN A 79 -2.15 21.50 -31.92
N ALA A 80 -1.95 20.28 -32.38
CA ALA A 80 -2.78 19.14 -32.04
C ALA A 80 -1.85 17.99 -31.64
N SER A 81 -1.92 17.59 -30.38
CA SER A 81 -1.08 16.55 -29.79
C SER A 81 -1.94 15.34 -29.43
N GLY A 82 -1.62 14.18 -30.00
CA GLY A 82 -2.27 12.93 -29.66
C GLY A 82 -1.70 12.31 -28.38
N ALA A 83 -2.56 12.05 -27.40
CA ALA A 83 -2.27 11.16 -26.27
C ALA A 83 -2.80 9.73 -26.57
N PHE A 84 -2.97 8.88 -25.56
CA PHE A 84 -3.39 7.48 -25.77
C PHE A 84 -4.81 7.32 -26.35
N HIS A 85 -5.77 8.18 -25.97
CA HIS A 85 -7.19 8.07 -26.36
C HIS A 85 -7.80 9.41 -26.79
N THR A 86 -7.02 10.47 -26.71
CA THR A 86 -7.50 11.85 -26.72
C THR A 86 -6.51 12.72 -27.45
N VAL A 87 -7.00 13.63 -28.28
CA VAL A 87 -6.19 14.69 -28.87
C VAL A 87 -6.41 15.96 -28.08
N LEU A 88 -5.32 16.60 -27.66
CA LEU A 88 -5.35 17.95 -27.13
C LEU A 88 -5.01 18.92 -28.26
N VAL A 89 -5.93 19.83 -28.56
CA VAL A 89 -5.72 20.91 -29.52
C VAL A 89 -5.56 22.20 -28.75
N ASP A 90 -4.44 22.90 -28.89
CA ASP A 90 -4.13 24.15 -28.19
C ASP A 90 -3.74 25.26 -29.17
N TRP A 91 -3.88 26.51 -28.74
CA TRP A 91 -3.60 27.70 -29.53
C TRP A 91 -3.32 28.90 -28.64
N ASP A 92 -2.78 29.98 -29.21
CA ASP A 92 -2.57 31.22 -28.45
C ASP A 92 -3.89 31.95 -28.17
N GLY A 93 -3.98 32.59 -27.00
CA GLY A 93 -5.18 33.32 -26.60
C GLY A 93 -5.58 34.43 -27.59
N PRO A 94 -6.89 34.66 -27.79
CA PRO A 94 -7.37 35.69 -28.71
C PRO A 94 -6.96 37.09 -28.24
N THR A 95 -6.40 37.89 -29.15
CA THR A 95 -5.92 39.27 -28.83
C THR A 95 -6.91 40.38 -29.20
N TYR A 96 -8.05 40.00 -29.79
CA TYR A 96 -9.10 40.91 -30.22
C TYR A 96 -10.18 41.09 -29.12
N ARG A 97 -10.86 42.23 -29.11
CA ARG A 97 -11.87 42.51 -28.08
C ARG A 97 -13.21 41.82 -28.38
N GLY A 98 -13.80 41.25 -27.33
CA GLY A 98 -15.14 40.64 -27.39
C GLY A 98 -15.16 39.19 -27.87
N HIS A 99 -14.09 38.41 -27.62
CA HIS A 99 -14.10 36.96 -27.81
C HIS A 99 -15.27 36.31 -27.07
N ALA A 100 -16.06 35.47 -27.76
CA ALA A 100 -17.15 34.72 -27.18
C ALA A 100 -16.76 33.27 -26.94
N HIS A 101 -16.24 32.60 -27.97
CA HIS A 101 -15.75 31.23 -27.91
C HIS A 101 -14.89 30.93 -29.14
N THR A 102 -14.18 29.81 -29.08
CA THR A 102 -13.44 29.22 -30.19
C THR A 102 -14.19 27.97 -30.65
N GLU A 103 -14.34 27.81 -31.97
CA GLU A 103 -14.87 26.60 -32.58
C GLU A 103 -13.73 25.67 -33.00
N VAL A 104 -13.86 24.38 -32.70
CA VAL A 104 -12.92 23.33 -33.11
C VAL A 104 -13.62 22.35 -34.04
N TRP A 105 -13.07 22.20 -35.23
CA TRP A 105 -13.60 21.40 -36.32
C TRP A 105 -12.65 20.25 -36.64
N ARG A 106 -13.17 19.11 -37.08
CA ARG A 106 -12.39 17.89 -37.34
C ARG A 106 -12.84 17.16 -38.61
N ALA A 107 -11.90 16.58 -39.33
CA ALA A 107 -12.11 15.67 -40.46
C ALA A 107 -11.10 14.51 -40.47
N GLU A 108 -11.47 13.37 -41.05
CA GLU A 108 -10.56 12.22 -41.26
C GLU A 108 -9.53 12.49 -42.38
N THR A 109 -9.85 13.42 -43.28
CA THR A 109 -8.98 13.84 -44.39
C THR A 109 -8.65 15.32 -44.25
N ASP A 110 -7.50 15.75 -44.77
CA ASP A 110 -7.07 17.14 -44.74
C ASP A 110 -7.89 17.99 -45.73
N SER A 111 -9.15 18.23 -45.39
CA SER A 111 -10.14 18.91 -46.21
C SER A 111 -11.10 19.69 -45.33
N LEU A 112 -10.93 21.01 -45.29
CA LEU A 112 -11.81 21.91 -44.53
C LEU A 112 -13.30 21.77 -44.90
N PRO A 113 -13.71 21.58 -46.17
CA PRO A 113 -15.12 21.31 -46.51
C PRO A 113 -15.67 20.00 -45.94
N ALA A 114 -14.81 19.02 -45.63
CA ALA A 114 -15.20 17.76 -45.00
C ALA A 114 -15.20 17.84 -43.45
N ALA A 115 -14.75 18.98 -42.89
CA ALA A 115 -14.67 19.16 -41.46
C ALA A 115 -16.05 19.37 -40.83
N THR A 116 -16.23 18.78 -39.66
CA THR A 116 -17.44 18.91 -38.84
C THR A 116 -17.11 19.56 -37.51
N LEU A 117 -18.01 20.39 -36.99
CA LEU A 117 -17.83 21.04 -35.68
C LEU A 117 -17.88 19.98 -34.58
N VAL A 118 -16.78 19.82 -33.84
CA VAL A 118 -16.67 18.85 -32.75
C VAL A 118 -16.97 19.49 -31.40
N GLY A 119 -16.66 20.78 -31.24
CA GLY A 119 -16.98 21.48 -30.01
C GLY A 119 -16.66 22.96 -30.03
N THR A 120 -17.08 23.64 -28.97
CA THR A 120 -16.74 25.03 -28.70
C THR A 120 -16.15 25.17 -27.31
N THR A 121 -15.24 26.11 -27.13
CA THR A 121 -14.59 26.36 -25.83
C THR A 121 -14.25 27.84 -25.67
N ILE A 122 -14.30 28.33 -24.43
CA ILE A 122 -13.81 29.66 -24.04
C ILE A 122 -12.33 29.64 -23.62
N ALA A 123 -11.75 28.45 -23.47
CA ALA A 123 -10.36 28.26 -23.13
C ALA A 123 -9.49 28.25 -24.40
N ASN A 124 -8.17 28.33 -24.22
CA ASN A 124 -7.18 28.28 -25.32
C ASN A 124 -6.75 26.85 -25.66
N MET A 125 -7.55 25.87 -25.25
CA MET A 125 -7.33 24.45 -25.54
C MET A 125 -8.67 23.71 -25.58
N PHE A 126 -8.70 22.62 -26.33
CA PHE A 126 -9.82 21.71 -26.47
C PHE A 126 -9.33 20.26 -26.46
N SER A 127 -10.07 19.40 -25.79
CA SER A 127 -9.75 17.98 -25.65
C SER A 127 -10.81 17.17 -26.40
N ASP A 128 -10.36 16.32 -27.34
CA ASP A 128 -11.21 15.49 -28.16
C ASP A 128 -10.90 14.00 -27.97
N ALA A 129 -11.86 13.24 -27.41
CA ALA A 129 -11.71 11.82 -27.13
C ALA A 129 -12.08 10.98 -28.37
N ILE A 130 -11.10 10.76 -29.25
CA ILE A 130 -11.29 10.11 -30.55
C ILE A 130 -11.00 8.60 -30.58
N GLY A 131 -10.55 8.02 -29.47
CA GLY A 131 -10.15 6.61 -29.40
C GLY A 131 -8.69 6.36 -29.75
N LYS A 132 -8.30 5.09 -29.84
CA LYS A 132 -6.90 4.64 -30.02
C LYS A 132 -6.53 4.54 -31.51
N GLY A 133 -5.27 4.86 -31.86
CA GLY A 133 -4.75 4.73 -33.23
C GLY A 133 -5.50 5.54 -34.29
N ALA A 134 -6.20 6.60 -33.88
CA ALA A 134 -7.07 7.37 -34.76
C ALA A 134 -6.35 8.63 -35.22
N LYS A 135 -6.43 8.91 -36.53
CA LYS A 135 -5.79 10.06 -37.17
C LYS A 135 -6.84 11.03 -37.71
N PHE A 136 -6.76 12.28 -37.27
CA PHE A 136 -7.65 13.35 -37.71
C PHE A 136 -6.90 14.66 -37.94
N TYR A 137 -7.54 15.55 -38.71
CA TYR A 137 -7.10 16.91 -38.98
C TYR A 137 -8.03 17.89 -38.28
N TYR A 138 -7.47 18.90 -37.62
CA TYR A 138 -8.21 19.87 -36.82
C TYR A 138 -8.10 21.29 -37.39
N TRP A 139 -9.23 22.01 -37.39
CA TRP A 139 -9.28 23.42 -37.71
C TRP A 139 -9.93 24.21 -36.59
N VAL A 140 -9.26 25.29 -36.18
CA VAL A 140 -9.71 26.16 -35.12
C VAL A 140 -10.04 27.53 -35.70
N ARG A 141 -11.16 28.13 -35.28
CA ARG A 141 -11.50 29.53 -35.57
C ARG A 141 -12.13 30.24 -34.39
N PHE A 142 -11.91 31.54 -34.30
CA PHE A 142 -12.44 32.37 -33.23
C PHE A 142 -13.81 32.99 -33.59
N VAL A 143 -14.69 33.14 -32.61
CA VAL A 143 -16.01 33.77 -32.75
C VAL A 143 -16.17 34.87 -31.70
N ASN A 144 -16.60 36.07 -32.10
CA ASN A 144 -16.87 37.18 -31.18
C ASN A 144 -18.31 37.17 -30.64
N GLY A 145 -18.62 38.02 -29.67
CA GLY A 145 -19.97 38.13 -29.10
C GLY A 145 -21.05 38.72 -30.04
N LYS A 146 -20.70 39.11 -31.27
CA LYS A 146 -21.63 39.44 -32.36
C LYS A 146 -21.93 38.26 -33.28
N ASP A 147 -21.34 37.11 -33.03
CA ASP A 147 -21.39 35.93 -33.92
C ASP A 147 -20.63 36.13 -35.24
N ASP A 148 -19.68 37.09 -35.29
CA ASP A 148 -18.76 37.17 -36.43
C ASP A 148 -17.74 36.02 -36.31
N HIS A 149 -17.70 35.15 -37.31
CA HIS A 149 -16.69 34.10 -37.41
C HIS A 149 -15.40 34.66 -38.02
N GLY A 150 -14.29 34.47 -37.32
CA GLY A 150 -12.94 34.67 -37.87
C GLY A 150 -12.59 33.59 -38.90
N PRO A 151 -11.52 33.82 -39.68
CA PRO A 151 -10.95 32.77 -40.50
C PRO A 151 -10.45 31.59 -39.64
N PHE A 152 -10.42 30.40 -40.22
CA PHE A 152 -9.69 29.27 -39.65
C PHE A 152 -8.19 29.57 -39.62
N HIS A 153 -7.46 28.90 -38.71
CA HIS A 153 -6.00 29.06 -38.58
C HIS A 153 -5.22 28.81 -39.89
N GLY A 154 -5.75 27.99 -40.81
CA GLY A 154 -5.18 27.68 -42.12
C GLY A 154 -6.17 26.92 -43.02
N GLU A 155 -5.79 26.72 -44.30
CA GLU A 155 -6.55 25.89 -45.24
C GLU A 155 -6.38 24.39 -44.94
N HIS A 156 -5.17 23.99 -44.53
CA HIS A 156 -4.83 22.65 -44.06
C HIS A 156 -5.05 22.53 -42.55
N GLY A 157 -5.55 21.38 -42.11
CA GLY A 157 -5.78 21.10 -40.70
C GLY A 157 -4.50 20.66 -40.00
N VAL A 158 -4.40 20.92 -38.70
CA VAL A 158 -3.32 20.36 -37.89
C VAL A 158 -3.61 18.89 -37.64
N VAL A 159 -2.70 18.03 -38.08
CA VAL A 159 -2.84 16.59 -37.90
C VAL A 159 -2.50 16.17 -36.47
N ALA A 160 -3.32 15.30 -35.90
CA ALA A 160 -3.00 14.58 -34.69
C ALA A 160 -3.40 13.11 -34.82
N GLU A 161 -2.57 12.25 -34.26
CA GLU A 161 -2.76 10.82 -34.25
C GLU A 161 -2.63 10.34 -32.81
N THR A 162 -3.66 9.68 -32.28
CA THR A 162 -3.57 9.06 -30.95
C THR A 162 -2.67 7.84 -30.99
N SER A 163 -1.98 7.57 -29.89
CA SER A 163 -1.11 6.38 -29.80
C SER A 163 -1.92 5.12 -30.13
N ARG A 164 -1.29 4.18 -30.84
CA ARG A 164 -1.79 2.81 -30.99
C ARG A 164 -1.84 2.14 -29.61
N ASP A 165 -2.66 1.10 -29.47
CA ASP A 165 -2.73 0.32 -28.24
C ASP A 165 -1.35 -0.27 -27.91
N VAL A 166 -0.98 -0.27 -26.62
CA VAL A 166 0.25 -0.93 -26.18
C VAL A 166 0.22 -2.41 -26.55
N GLN A 167 -0.95 -3.04 -26.58
CA GLN A 167 -1.13 -4.41 -27.03
C GLN A 167 -0.95 -4.56 -28.55
N ASP A 168 -1.37 -3.61 -29.39
CA ASP A 168 -1.09 -3.67 -30.84
C ASP A 168 0.41 -3.48 -31.14
N ILE A 169 1.09 -2.63 -30.36
CA ILE A 169 2.55 -2.44 -30.42
C ILE A 169 3.25 -3.69 -29.88
N LEU A 170 2.77 -4.26 -28.78
CA LEU A 170 3.29 -5.51 -28.23
C LEU A 170 3.06 -6.65 -29.22
N ASP A 171 1.91 -6.77 -29.87
CA ASP A 171 1.59 -7.81 -30.86
C ASP A 171 2.41 -7.64 -32.15
N GLU A 172 2.72 -6.40 -32.57
CA GLU A 172 3.62 -6.13 -33.69
C GLU A 172 5.10 -6.36 -33.34
N LEU A 173 5.47 -6.18 -32.07
CA LEU A 173 6.80 -6.50 -31.52
C LEU A 173 6.93 -7.98 -31.11
N GLN A 174 5.81 -8.66 -30.86
CA GLN A 174 5.70 -10.06 -30.49
C GLN A 174 5.95 -10.90 -31.75
N GLY A 175 7.16 -11.43 -31.81
CA GLY A 175 7.71 -12.14 -32.97
C GLY A 175 8.76 -11.34 -33.76
N LYS A 176 8.89 -10.01 -33.54
CA LYS A 176 9.98 -9.19 -34.14
C LYS A 176 11.16 -8.96 -33.19
N ILE A 177 10.94 -9.00 -31.88
CA ILE A 177 12.01 -8.95 -30.86
C ILE A 177 11.94 -10.22 -30.01
N GLU A 178 12.29 -11.35 -30.62
CA GLU A 178 12.62 -12.54 -29.85
C GLU A 178 14.06 -12.44 -29.33
N SER A 179 14.38 -13.14 -28.25
CA SER A 179 15.72 -13.22 -27.64
C SER A 179 16.85 -13.50 -28.65
N SER A 180 16.51 -14.08 -29.80
CA SER A 180 17.40 -14.38 -30.93
C SER A 180 17.88 -13.14 -31.70
N HIS A 181 17.10 -12.06 -31.81
CA HIS A 181 17.46 -10.90 -32.63
C HIS A 181 18.52 -10.02 -31.97
N LEU A 182 18.39 -9.75 -30.66
CA LEU A 182 19.40 -9.01 -29.91
C LEU A 182 20.68 -9.84 -29.75
N ALA A 183 20.55 -11.15 -29.56
CA ALA A 183 21.67 -12.07 -29.55
C ALA A 183 22.38 -12.12 -30.91
N GLN A 184 21.67 -12.09 -32.04
CA GLN A 184 22.24 -12.11 -33.39
C GLN A 184 22.97 -10.80 -33.76
N GLU A 185 22.42 -9.63 -33.39
CA GLU A 185 23.06 -8.33 -33.65
C GLU A 185 24.31 -8.11 -32.77
N LEU A 186 24.29 -8.59 -31.52
CA LEU A 186 25.48 -8.56 -30.65
C LEU A 186 26.50 -9.66 -31.01
N LEU A 187 26.08 -10.76 -31.66
CA LEU A 187 27.00 -11.79 -32.16
C LEU A 187 27.81 -11.32 -33.38
N LYS A 188 27.29 -10.39 -34.20
CA LYS A 188 27.94 -9.95 -35.44
C LYS A 188 29.38 -9.45 -35.21
N PRO A 189 29.65 -8.51 -34.29
CA PRO A 189 31.02 -8.07 -33.98
C PRO A 189 31.88 -9.16 -33.33
N ILE A 190 31.26 -10.13 -32.65
CA ILE A 190 31.94 -11.24 -31.94
C ILE A 190 32.37 -12.34 -32.92
N LEU A 191 31.56 -12.61 -33.96
CA LEU A 191 31.86 -13.58 -35.02
C LEU A 191 32.94 -13.10 -36.00
N ASP A 192 33.14 -11.78 -36.12
CA ASP A 192 34.20 -11.19 -36.96
C ASP A 192 35.60 -11.26 -36.31
N VAL A 193 35.71 -11.78 -35.08
CA VAL A 193 36.99 -12.03 -34.41
C VAL A 193 37.60 -13.33 -34.97
N PRO A 194 38.73 -13.29 -35.71
CA PRO A 194 39.25 -14.45 -36.45
C PRO A 194 39.56 -15.67 -35.59
N GLN A 195 39.97 -15.44 -34.34
CA GLN A 195 40.28 -16.49 -33.37
C GLN A 195 39.02 -17.23 -32.89
N LEU A 196 37.89 -16.54 -32.75
CA LEU A 196 36.61 -17.13 -32.38
C LEU A 196 36.00 -17.93 -33.54
N SER A 197 36.15 -17.48 -34.79
CA SER A 197 35.73 -18.26 -35.96
C SER A 197 36.45 -19.61 -36.05
N ALA A 198 37.77 -19.64 -35.81
CA ALA A 198 38.54 -20.89 -35.83
C ALA A 198 38.12 -21.86 -34.73
N ILE A 199 37.88 -21.36 -33.51
CA ILE A 199 37.41 -22.16 -32.37
C ILE A 199 35.99 -22.68 -32.62
N ILE A 200 35.11 -21.86 -33.20
CA ILE A 200 33.74 -22.26 -33.56
C ILE A 200 33.74 -23.35 -34.63
N ASP A 201 34.59 -23.24 -35.65
CA ASP A 201 34.69 -24.25 -36.71
C ASP A 201 35.30 -25.57 -36.19
N GLU A 202 36.29 -25.51 -35.30
CA GLU A 202 36.83 -26.68 -34.61
C GLU A 202 35.78 -27.33 -33.70
N THR A 203 35.01 -26.53 -32.96
CA THR A 203 33.94 -27.03 -32.08
C THR A 203 32.81 -27.66 -32.89
N LYS A 204 32.43 -27.07 -34.04
CA LYS A 204 31.46 -27.67 -34.98
C LYS A 204 31.97 -28.98 -35.57
N ALA A 205 33.25 -29.06 -35.93
CA ALA A 205 33.85 -30.30 -36.42
C ALA A 205 33.84 -31.40 -35.34
N ASN A 206 34.16 -31.05 -34.09
CA ASN A 206 34.11 -31.96 -32.95
C ASN A 206 32.67 -32.42 -32.64
N LEU A 207 31.69 -31.53 -32.74
CA LEU A 207 30.27 -31.85 -32.54
C LEU A 207 29.74 -32.79 -33.63
N ALA A 208 30.10 -32.54 -34.89
CA ALA A 208 29.77 -33.43 -36.00
C ALA A 208 30.43 -34.81 -35.84
N ALA A 209 31.66 -34.87 -35.33
CA ALA A 209 32.33 -36.14 -35.05
C ALA A 209 31.67 -36.92 -33.90
N LEU A 210 31.13 -36.22 -32.89
CA LEU A 210 30.35 -36.82 -31.80
C LEU A 210 29.01 -37.36 -32.29
N ASP A 211 28.31 -36.63 -33.16
CA ASP A 211 27.03 -37.05 -33.76
C ASP A 211 27.20 -38.31 -34.63
N VAL A 212 28.31 -38.38 -35.39
CA VAL A 212 28.70 -39.60 -36.13
C VAL A 212 28.99 -40.78 -35.18
N ARG A 213 29.67 -40.54 -34.04
CA ARG A 213 29.90 -41.58 -33.04
C ARG A 213 28.61 -42.05 -32.37
N GLU A 214 27.69 -41.14 -32.05
CA GLU A 214 26.39 -41.47 -31.48
C GLU A 214 25.61 -42.37 -32.45
N LYS A 215 25.60 -42.02 -33.74
CA LYS A 215 24.99 -42.86 -34.78
C LYS A 215 25.65 -44.23 -34.87
N GLN A 216 26.98 -44.30 -34.84
CA GLN A 216 27.71 -45.58 -34.83
C GLN A 216 27.38 -46.43 -33.60
N ILE A 217 27.26 -45.81 -32.42
CA ILE A 217 26.87 -46.49 -31.18
C ILE A 217 25.43 -47.01 -31.27
N ASN A 218 24.51 -46.22 -31.80
CA ASN A 218 23.12 -46.61 -32.00
C ASN A 218 22.99 -47.75 -33.03
N ASP A 219 23.76 -47.71 -34.13
CA ASP A 219 23.80 -48.80 -35.11
C ASP A 219 24.38 -50.08 -34.49
N LEU A 220 25.43 -49.98 -33.67
CA LEU A 220 25.98 -51.11 -32.90
C LEU A 220 24.98 -51.68 -31.90
N LEU A 221 24.25 -50.82 -31.21
CA LEU A 221 23.20 -51.22 -30.26
C LEU A 221 22.06 -51.94 -30.98
N ASN A 222 21.58 -51.39 -32.10
CA ASN A 222 20.55 -52.00 -32.92
C ASN A 222 21.01 -53.34 -33.50
N HIS A 223 22.27 -53.44 -33.93
CA HIS A 223 22.83 -54.71 -34.41
C HIS A 223 22.94 -55.76 -33.29
N ALA A 224 23.39 -55.35 -32.09
CA ALA A 224 23.46 -56.23 -30.93
C ALA A 224 22.06 -56.68 -30.46
N GLN A 225 21.06 -55.78 -30.48
CA GLN A 225 19.67 -56.11 -30.20
C GLN A 225 19.07 -57.06 -31.25
N GLY A 226 19.38 -56.85 -32.52
CA GLY A 226 19.01 -57.77 -33.61
C GLY A 226 19.62 -59.16 -33.42
N ALA A 227 20.92 -59.25 -33.12
CA ALA A 227 21.60 -60.52 -32.87
C ALA A 227 21.08 -61.25 -31.62
N LEU A 228 20.67 -60.51 -30.58
CA LEU A 228 19.98 -61.06 -29.42
C LEU A 228 18.56 -61.53 -29.78
N GLY A 229 17.83 -60.79 -30.61
CA GLY A 229 16.52 -61.16 -31.14
C GLY A 229 16.56 -62.42 -32.01
N ASP A 230 17.54 -62.54 -32.91
CA ASP A 230 17.74 -63.73 -33.75
C ASP A 230 18.13 -64.95 -32.90
N ASN A 231 18.94 -64.78 -31.86
CA ASN A 231 19.20 -65.84 -30.89
C ASN A 231 17.95 -66.24 -30.10
N TYR A 232 17.10 -65.28 -29.72
CA TYR A 232 15.83 -65.55 -29.07
C TYR A 232 14.88 -66.32 -29.99
N ILE A 233 14.79 -65.95 -31.28
CA ILE A 233 13.99 -66.66 -32.28
C ILE A 233 14.54 -68.08 -32.52
N ASN A 234 15.87 -68.27 -32.59
CA ASN A 234 16.46 -69.61 -32.71
C ASN A 234 16.17 -70.51 -31.49
N VAL A 235 16.24 -69.98 -30.27
CA VAL A 235 15.85 -70.72 -29.05
C VAL A 235 14.35 -71.03 -29.05
N THR A 236 13.52 -70.10 -29.50
CA THR A 236 12.06 -70.30 -29.60
C THR A 236 11.71 -71.30 -30.70
N LEU A 237 12.42 -71.32 -31.82
CA LEU A 237 12.22 -72.28 -32.91
C LEU A 237 12.66 -73.69 -32.50
N ILE A 238 13.76 -73.81 -31.74
CA ILE A 238 14.18 -75.08 -31.13
C ILE A 238 13.14 -75.54 -30.09
N GLN A 239 12.58 -74.62 -29.29
CA GLN A 239 11.48 -74.92 -28.37
C GLN A 239 10.18 -75.32 -29.10
N GLU A 240 9.85 -74.69 -30.22
CA GLU A 240 8.66 -75.03 -31.02
C GLU A 240 8.84 -76.35 -31.76
N GLN A 241 10.04 -76.67 -32.27
CA GLN A 241 10.36 -77.99 -32.80
C GLN A 241 10.25 -79.07 -31.72
N LEU A 242 10.73 -78.80 -30.50
CA LEU A 242 10.59 -79.70 -29.36
C LEU A 242 9.11 -79.83 -28.93
N ARG A 243 8.35 -78.74 -28.98
CA ARG A 243 6.91 -78.71 -28.66
C ARG A 243 6.08 -79.44 -29.70
N GLN A 244 6.41 -79.36 -30.99
CA GLN A 244 5.77 -80.16 -32.03
C GLN A 244 6.07 -81.65 -31.87
N LEU A 245 7.29 -82.01 -31.45
CA LEU A 245 7.61 -83.39 -31.12
C LEU A 245 6.79 -83.91 -29.92
N ILE A 246 6.64 -83.08 -28.88
CA ILE A 246 5.85 -83.39 -27.67
C ILE A 246 4.35 -83.45 -27.97
N ASN A 247 3.83 -82.52 -28.77
CA ASN A 247 2.43 -82.52 -29.22
C ASN A 247 2.12 -83.73 -30.08
N GLY A 248 3.03 -84.18 -30.96
CA GLY A 248 2.87 -85.42 -31.72
C GLY A 248 2.68 -86.64 -30.81
N TYR A 249 3.51 -86.77 -29.77
CA TYR A 249 3.34 -87.83 -28.77
C TYR A 249 2.08 -87.67 -27.89
N GLN A 250 1.58 -86.46 -27.68
CA GLN A 250 0.32 -86.21 -26.98
C GLN A 250 -0.89 -86.55 -27.86
N THR A 251 -0.90 -86.19 -29.14
CA THR A 251 -1.99 -86.52 -30.07
C THR A 251 -2.13 -88.04 -30.25
N ASP A 252 -1.01 -88.78 -30.36
CA ASP A 252 -1.04 -90.25 -30.39
C ASP A 252 -1.65 -90.86 -29.10
N PHE A 253 -1.51 -90.16 -27.96
CA PHE A 253 -2.07 -90.59 -26.67
C PHE A 253 -3.54 -90.15 -26.49
N GLU A 254 -3.94 -89.03 -27.10
CA GLU A 254 -5.32 -88.53 -27.11
C GLU A 254 -6.22 -89.31 -28.05
N ASP A 255 -5.74 -89.72 -29.22
CA ASP A 255 -6.47 -90.62 -30.13
C ASP A 255 -6.76 -91.98 -29.48
N PHE A 256 -5.86 -92.47 -28.60
CA PHE A 256 -6.09 -93.69 -27.82
C PHE A 256 -7.13 -93.50 -26.70
N ARG A 257 -7.23 -92.30 -26.12
CA ARG A 257 -8.16 -91.96 -25.04
C ARG A 257 -9.57 -91.67 -25.56
N ASP A 258 -9.69 -90.89 -26.64
CA ASP A 258 -10.96 -90.42 -27.20
C ASP A 258 -11.71 -91.54 -27.95
N ALA A 259 -11.02 -92.62 -28.34
CA ALA A 259 -11.63 -93.79 -28.95
C ALA A 259 -12.47 -94.67 -27.99
N VAL A 260 -12.42 -94.44 -26.67
CA VAL A 260 -13.00 -95.42 -25.71
C VAL A 260 -13.89 -94.81 -24.63
N PHE A 261 -13.71 -93.55 -24.16
CA PHE A 261 -14.53 -93.02 -23.06
C PHE A 261 -14.58 -91.48 -23.02
N ALA A 262 -15.75 -90.84 -23.12
CA ALA A 262 -15.93 -89.41 -22.83
C ALA A 262 -16.42 -89.19 -21.38
N VAL A 263 -16.13 -88.06 -20.74
CA VAL A 263 -16.37 -87.82 -19.30
C VAL A 263 -16.99 -86.45 -19.07
N ASP A 264 -18.12 -86.39 -18.34
CA ASP A 264 -18.79 -85.14 -17.95
C ASP A 264 -17.98 -84.42 -16.86
N PRO A 265 -17.45 -83.20 -17.15
CA PRO A 265 -16.57 -82.48 -16.24
C PRO A 265 -17.28 -81.72 -15.11
N SER A 266 -18.61 -81.79 -14.99
CA SER A 266 -19.35 -81.18 -13.88
C SER A 266 -19.84 -82.18 -12.82
N THR A 267 -19.88 -83.47 -13.14
CA THR A 267 -20.21 -84.56 -12.19
C THR A 267 -19.09 -85.58 -12.00
N GLY A 268 -18.08 -85.60 -12.89
CA GLY A 268 -16.99 -86.57 -12.87
C GLY A 268 -17.37 -87.97 -13.38
N GLU A 269 -18.51 -88.10 -14.07
CA GLU A 269 -19.02 -89.38 -14.56
C GLU A 269 -18.69 -89.61 -16.05
N ILE A 270 -18.28 -90.82 -16.41
CA ILE A 270 -17.74 -91.21 -17.73
C ILE A 270 -18.86 -91.75 -18.65
N THR A 271 -19.22 -91.06 -19.74
CA THR A 271 -20.14 -91.57 -20.80
C THR A 271 -19.80 -91.13 -22.24
N MET A 272 -20.13 -92.02 -23.21
CA MET A 272 -19.68 -92.05 -24.62
C MET A 272 -20.77 -91.56 -25.60
N GLU A 273 -20.42 -90.64 -26.53
CA GLU A 273 -21.19 -90.13 -27.71
C GLU A 273 -22.74 -90.16 -27.70
N ALA A 274 -23.39 -89.22 -26.98
CA ALA A 274 -24.83 -88.94 -27.15
C ALA A 274 -25.22 -87.45 -27.03
N VAL A 275 -24.25 -86.53 -26.99
CA VAL A 275 -24.49 -85.10 -26.71
C VAL A 275 -25.05 -84.32 -27.91
N ASN A 276 -25.05 -84.86 -29.13
CA ASN A 276 -25.55 -84.13 -30.31
C ASN A 276 -27.03 -84.40 -30.67
N ALA A 277 -27.74 -85.29 -29.97
CA ALA A 277 -29.16 -85.59 -30.24
C ALA A 277 -30.16 -84.84 -29.32
N VAL A 278 -29.86 -84.66 -28.03
CA VAL A 278 -30.82 -84.08 -27.06
C VAL A 278 -30.98 -82.56 -27.20
N ARG A 279 -29.98 -81.85 -27.73
CA ARG A 279 -30.03 -80.39 -27.90
C ARG A 279 -30.96 -79.93 -29.03
N SER A 280 -31.31 -80.82 -29.97
CA SER A 280 -32.32 -80.56 -31.01
C SER A 280 -33.74 -80.93 -30.58
N GLU A 281 -33.90 -81.80 -29.58
CA GLU A 281 -35.20 -82.31 -29.14
C GLU A 281 -35.83 -81.44 -28.03
N LEU A 282 -35.01 -80.80 -27.19
CA LEU A 282 -35.49 -79.87 -26.15
C LEU A 282 -36.07 -78.55 -26.72
N GLY A 283 -35.63 -78.12 -27.91
CA GLY A 283 -36.21 -76.95 -28.60
C GLY A 283 -37.59 -77.22 -29.21
N ALA A 284 -37.87 -78.46 -29.61
CA ALA A 284 -39.15 -78.86 -30.19
C ALA A 284 -40.24 -79.05 -29.12
N GLU A 285 -39.90 -79.54 -27.92
CA GLU A 285 -40.84 -79.72 -26.81
C GLU A 285 -41.25 -78.39 -26.14
N ILE A 286 -40.38 -77.39 -26.08
CA ILE A 286 -40.72 -76.04 -25.57
C ILE A 286 -41.77 -75.34 -26.46
N THR A 287 -41.73 -75.59 -27.77
CA THR A 287 -42.71 -75.04 -28.72
C THR A 287 -44.10 -75.69 -28.58
N LYS A 288 -44.16 -77.00 -28.26
CA LYS A 288 -45.44 -77.70 -27.96
C LYS A 288 -46.06 -77.23 -26.65
N VAL A 289 -45.27 -77.00 -25.61
CA VAL A 289 -45.77 -76.51 -24.31
C VAL A 289 -46.38 -75.11 -24.44
N SER A 290 -45.81 -74.23 -25.28
CA SER A 290 -46.38 -72.91 -25.55
C SER A 290 -47.73 -73.00 -26.27
N GLN A 291 -47.88 -73.88 -27.27
CA GLN A 291 -49.14 -74.08 -27.99
C GLN A 291 -50.24 -74.75 -27.13
N HIS A 292 -49.85 -75.54 -26.12
CA HIS A 292 -50.78 -76.12 -25.15
C HIS A 292 -51.24 -75.08 -24.11
N LEU A 293 -50.38 -74.12 -23.74
CA LEU A 293 -50.74 -72.99 -22.86
C LEU A 293 -51.75 -72.05 -23.54
N ASP A 294 -51.54 -71.73 -24.82
CA ASP A 294 -52.45 -70.88 -25.61
C ASP A 294 -53.82 -71.53 -25.82
N ALA A 295 -53.88 -72.86 -25.97
CA ALA A 295 -55.11 -73.63 -26.08
C ALA A 295 -55.88 -73.73 -24.75
N VAL A 296 -55.18 -73.75 -23.61
CA VAL A 296 -55.78 -73.71 -22.26
C VAL A 296 -56.33 -72.31 -21.94
N GLU A 297 -55.67 -71.24 -22.40
CA GLU A 297 -56.19 -69.86 -22.29
C GLU A 297 -57.50 -69.68 -23.08
N ALA A 298 -57.60 -70.26 -24.29
CA ALA A 298 -58.80 -70.20 -25.12
C ALA A 298 -60.00 -70.98 -24.53
N ILE A 299 -59.75 -72.11 -23.86
CA ILE A 299 -60.79 -72.91 -23.18
C ILE A 299 -61.33 -72.18 -21.94
N VAL A 300 -60.45 -71.52 -21.16
CA VAL A 300 -60.83 -70.71 -20.00
C VAL A 300 -61.62 -69.45 -20.42
N LYS A 301 -61.29 -68.83 -21.56
CA LYS A 301 -62.06 -67.72 -22.15
C LYS A 301 -63.48 -68.11 -22.59
N THR A 302 -63.71 -69.37 -22.95
CA THR A 302 -65.00 -69.83 -23.52
C THR A 302 -65.99 -70.34 -22.47
N CYS A 303 -65.52 -70.76 -21.28
CA CYS A 303 -66.37 -71.27 -20.19
C CYS A 303 -66.90 -70.19 -19.21
N VAL A 304 -66.52 -68.92 -19.34
CA VAL A 304 -66.94 -67.84 -18.41
C VAL A 304 -68.02 -66.91 -18.99
N THR A 305 -68.36 -67.03 -20.26
CA THR A 305 -69.57 -66.39 -20.79
C THR A 305 -70.74 -67.37 -20.80
N ARG A 306 -71.75 -67.08 -19.95
CA ARG A 306 -73.12 -66.71 -20.40
C ARG A 306 -74.19 -67.13 -19.39
N ALA A 307 -74.41 -66.31 -18.35
CA ALA A 307 -75.75 -65.96 -17.83
C ALA A 307 -75.69 -65.04 -16.59
N GLU A 308 -74.67 -65.14 -15.72
CA GLU A 308 -74.72 -64.45 -14.41
C GLU A 308 -73.90 -63.14 -14.33
N ILE A 309 -72.83 -62.98 -15.13
CA ILE A 309 -72.02 -61.73 -15.13
C ILE A 309 -72.69 -60.60 -15.95
N SER A 310 -73.58 -60.90 -16.90
CA SER A 310 -74.18 -59.88 -17.78
C SER A 310 -75.11 -58.89 -17.05
N ALA A 311 -75.83 -59.35 -16.02
CA ALA A 311 -76.75 -58.48 -15.26
C ALA A 311 -75.99 -57.52 -14.31
N ASP A 312 -74.88 -57.98 -13.73
CA ASP A 312 -74.03 -57.15 -12.89
C ASP A 312 -73.16 -56.21 -13.73
N LEU A 313 -72.74 -56.61 -14.94
CA LEU A 313 -72.06 -55.72 -15.88
C LEU A 313 -72.97 -54.59 -16.40
N GLU A 314 -74.25 -54.86 -16.66
CA GLU A 314 -75.24 -53.82 -17.03
C GLU A 314 -75.50 -52.83 -15.88
N LYS A 315 -75.54 -53.31 -14.63
CA LYS A 315 -75.65 -52.44 -13.45
C LYS A 315 -74.40 -51.59 -13.23
N ILE A 316 -73.21 -52.17 -13.38
CA ILE A 316 -71.94 -51.43 -13.26
C ILE A 316 -71.83 -50.41 -14.39
N THR A 317 -72.19 -50.75 -15.62
CA THR A 317 -72.19 -49.81 -16.77
C THR A 317 -73.18 -48.65 -16.56
N SER A 318 -74.35 -48.91 -15.98
CA SER A 318 -75.35 -47.88 -15.65
C SER A 318 -74.88 -46.96 -14.50
N ILE A 319 -74.24 -47.52 -13.48
CA ILE A 319 -73.61 -46.77 -12.39
C ILE A 319 -72.43 -45.94 -12.90
N GLU A 320 -71.61 -46.49 -13.81
CA GLU A 320 -70.51 -45.77 -14.47
C GLU A 320 -71.04 -44.62 -15.33
N GLN A 321 -72.11 -44.82 -16.11
CA GLN A 321 -72.76 -43.73 -16.86
C GLN A 321 -73.37 -42.66 -15.95
N GLN A 322 -73.90 -43.02 -14.77
CA GLN A 322 -74.37 -42.06 -13.77
C GLN A 322 -73.21 -41.31 -13.12
N ILE A 323 -72.09 -41.99 -12.84
CA ILE A 323 -70.86 -41.37 -12.31
C ILE A 323 -70.26 -40.43 -13.36
N ASP A 324 -70.20 -40.81 -14.63
CA ASP A 324 -69.76 -39.94 -15.74
C ASP A 324 -70.71 -38.77 -15.97
N GLY A 325 -72.02 -38.97 -15.81
CA GLY A 325 -73.01 -37.90 -15.82
C GLY A 325 -72.83 -36.93 -14.65
N ILE A 326 -72.61 -37.43 -13.43
CA ILE A 326 -72.30 -36.62 -12.25
C ILE A 326 -70.96 -35.90 -12.42
N ASN A 327 -69.93 -36.57 -12.95
CA ASN A 327 -68.64 -35.95 -13.28
C ASN A 327 -68.80 -34.87 -14.36
N GLY A 328 -69.61 -35.10 -15.38
CA GLY A 328 -69.94 -34.12 -16.42
C GLY A 328 -70.73 -32.92 -15.89
N THR A 329 -71.65 -33.15 -14.94
CA THR A 329 -72.45 -32.09 -14.29
C THR A 329 -71.60 -31.29 -13.29
N LEU A 330 -70.69 -31.96 -12.58
CA LEU A 330 -69.71 -31.35 -11.67
C LEU A 330 -68.69 -30.52 -12.46
N SER A 331 -68.27 -31.01 -13.63
CA SER A 331 -67.39 -30.31 -14.58
C SER A 331 -68.09 -29.11 -15.24
N GLN A 332 -69.40 -29.18 -15.51
CA GLN A 332 -70.21 -28.05 -16.01
C GLN A 332 -70.64 -27.03 -14.93
N THR A 333 -70.78 -27.45 -13.65
CA THR A 333 -71.16 -26.54 -12.55
C THR A 333 -69.95 -25.78 -12.00
N ALA A 334 -68.75 -26.38 -12.06
CA ALA A 334 -67.49 -25.69 -11.79
C ALA A 334 -67.10 -24.65 -12.86
N THR A 335 -67.89 -24.48 -13.92
CA THR A 335 -67.62 -23.57 -15.06
C THR A 335 -68.77 -22.60 -15.34
N LYS A 336 -69.30 -21.91 -14.31
CA LYS A 336 -70.05 -20.67 -14.54
C LYS A 336 -69.56 -19.52 -13.65
N SER A 337 -68.78 -18.67 -14.28
CA SER A 337 -68.33 -17.33 -13.87
C SER A 337 -67.22 -17.25 -12.80
N GLU A 338 -67.34 -17.85 -11.62
CA GLU A 338 -66.38 -17.55 -10.53
C GLU A 338 -65.05 -18.29 -10.65
N VAL A 339 -65.06 -19.59 -10.98
CA VAL A 339 -63.81 -20.37 -11.17
C VAL A 339 -63.12 -20.02 -12.50
N THR A 340 -63.87 -19.62 -13.52
CA THR A 340 -63.29 -19.11 -14.77
C THR A 340 -62.73 -17.69 -14.60
N ALA A 341 -63.35 -16.85 -13.75
CA ALA A 341 -62.80 -15.53 -13.40
C ALA A 341 -61.57 -15.65 -12.51
N VAL A 342 -61.58 -16.52 -11.50
CA VAL A 342 -60.41 -16.81 -10.66
C VAL A 342 -59.32 -17.52 -11.47
N GLY A 343 -59.67 -18.44 -12.36
CA GLY A 343 -58.73 -19.07 -13.29
C GLY A 343 -58.12 -18.08 -14.29
N SER A 344 -58.91 -17.13 -14.79
CA SER A 344 -58.43 -16.04 -15.65
C SER A 344 -57.59 -15.03 -14.86
N GLN A 345 -57.92 -14.73 -13.60
CA GLN A 345 -57.11 -13.89 -12.72
C GLN A 345 -55.81 -14.60 -12.30
N VAL A 346 -55.82 -15.90 -12.03
CA VAL A 346 -54.61 -16.68 -11.72
C VAL A 346 -53.75 -16.87 -12.97
N THR A 347 -54.35 -17.01 -14.15
CA THR A 347 -53.63 -17.02 -15.43
C THR A 347 -53.06 -15.64 -15.74
N GLN A 348 -53.80 -14.56 -15.46
CA GLN A 348 -53.33 -13.18 -15.64
C GLN A 348 -52.26 -12.83 -14.61
N VAL A 349 -52.40 -13.20 -13.34
CA VAL A 349 -51.38 -13.07 -12.29
C VAL A 349 -50.19 -13.96 -12.62
N GLY A 350 -50.39 -15.14 -13.20
CA GLY A 350 -49.31 -16.01 -13.68
C GLY A 350 -48.55 -15.39 -14.85
N GLN A 351 -49.26 -14.80 -15.83
CA GLN A 351 -48.67 -14.06 -16.94
C GLN A 351 -48.00 -12.75 -16.50
N GLU A 352 -48.57 -12.05 -15.53
CA GLU A 352 -47.98 -10.85 -14.90
C GLU A 352 -46.79 -11.25 -14.04
N LEU A 353 -46.81 -12.38 -13.35
CA LEU A 353 -45.69 -12.91 -12.57
C LEU A 353 -44.58 -13.44 -13.48
N ASP A 354 -44.91 -14.09 -14.60
CA ASP A 354 -43.95 -14.51 -15.61
C ASP A 354 -43.39 -13.33 -16.40
N ALA A 355 -44.20 -12.29 -16.66
CA ALA A 355 -43.74 -11.03 -17.23
C ALA A 355 -42.91 -10.23 -16.24
N VAL A 356 -43.26 -10.17 -14.96
CA VAL A 356 -42.48 -9.54 -13.89
C VAL A 356 -41.21 -10.34 -13.63
N LYS A 357 -41.24 -11.67 -13.67
CA LYS A 357 -40.07 -12.55 -13.62
C LYS A 357 -39.20 -12.38 -14.86
N GLY A 358 -39.79 -12.20 -16.04
CA GLY A 358 -39.10 -11.84 -17.27
C GLY A 358 -38.49 -10.43 -17.23
N THR A 359 -39.18 -9.47 -16.61
CA THR A 359 -38.73 -8.08 -16.42
C THR A 359 -37.68 -8.00 -15.31
N LEU A 360 -37.75 -8.85 -14.29
CA LEU A 360 -36.78 -8.99 -13.21
C LEU A 360 -35.55 -9.75 -13.70
N SER A 361 -35.71 -10.76 -14.55
CA SER A 361 -34.62 -11.40 -15.31
C SER A 361 -34.00 -10.45 -16.33
N GLN A 362 -34.76 -9.57 -16.99
CA GLN A 362 -34.22 -8.52 -17.87
C GLN A 362 -33.59 -7.35 -17.10
N LYS A 363 -34.14 -6.94 -15.94
CA LYS A 363 -33.53 -5.94 -15.04
C LYS A 363 -32.29 -6.48 -14.33
N ALA A 364 -32.25 -7.79 -14.05
CA ALA A 364 -31.06 -8.48 -13.59
C ALA A 364 -30.04 -8.72 -14.72
N ALA A 365 -30.43 -8.60 -15.99
CA ALA A 365 -29.59 -8.89 -17.16
C ALA A 365 -29.49 -7.77 -18.21
N LYS A 366 -29.47 -6.48 -17.81
CA LYS A 366 -28.90 -5.41 -18.67
C LYS A 366 -28.72 -4.09 -17.92
N THR A 367 -27.57 -3.97 -17.26
CA THR A 367 -26.45 -3.11 -17.70
C THR A 367 -25.42 -3.08 -16.56
N GLU A 368 -25.82 -2.90 -15.30
CA GLU A 368 -24.86 -2.83 -14.18
C GLU A 368 -24.33 -4.19 -13.71
N VAL A 369 -25.14 -5.26 -13.70
CA VAL A 369 -24.71 -6.57 -13.17
C VAL A 369 -23.89 -7.37 -14.20
N ASP A 370 -24.21 -7.25 -15.49
CA ASP A 370 -23.38 -7.82 -16.57
C ASP A 370 -22.09 -7.00 -16.79
N GLU A 371 -22.11 -5.68 -16.64
CA GLU A 371 -20.88 -4.88 -16.64
C GLU A 371 -20.03 -5.17 -15.41
N GLN A 372 -20.61 -5.34 -14.22
CA GLN A 372 -19.86 -5.75 -13.04
C GLN A 372 -19.36 -7.19 -13.14
N GLY A 373 -20.16 -8.11 -13.71
CA GLY A 373 -19.76 -9.48 -13.98
C GLY A 373 -18.64 -9.55 -15.02
N GLN A 374 -18.74 -8.83 -16.13
CA GLN A 374 -17.68 -8.72 -17.13
C GLN A 374 -16.45 -8.00 -16.59
N ARG A 375 -16.61 -6.92 -15.81
CA ARG A 375 -15.48 -6.24 -15.15
C ARG A 375 -14.82 -7.13 -14.11
N LEU A 376 -15.58 -7.98 -13.41
CA LEU A 376 -15.05 -8.95 -12.46
C LEU A 376 -14.33 -10.08 -13.20
N THR A 377 -14.89 -10.62 -14.28
CA THR A 377 -14.21 -11.63 -15.11
C THR A 377 -12.95 -11.06 -15.79
N VAL A 378 -12.99 -9.83 -16.29
CA VAL A 378 -11.81 -9.14 -16.84
C VAL A 378 -10.80 -8.86 -15.73
N ALA A 379 -11.23 -8.44 -14.54
CA ALA A 379 -10.34 -8.27 -13.40
C ALA A 379 -9.72 -9.60 -12.95
N GLU A 380 -10.48 -10.70 -12.90
CA GLU A 380 -9.99 -12.04 -12.57
C GLU A 380 -9.01 -12.58 -13.61
N GLN A 381 -9.28 -12.34 -14.90
CA GLN A 381 -8.37 -12.64 -16.00
C GLN A 381 -7.11 -11.77 -15.92
N GLN A 382 -7.23 -10.48 -15.62
CA GLN A 382 -6.09 -9.56 -15.47
C GLN A 382 -5.26 -9.91 -14.24
N ILE A 383 -5.89 -10.30 -13.14
CA ILE A 383 -5.23 -10.76 -11.91
C ILE A 383 -4.50 -12.07 -12.17
N SER A 384 -5.10 -13.00 -12.92
CA SER A 384 -4.45 -14.26 -13.31
C SER A 384 -3.32 -14.04 -14.31
N ALA A 385 -3.48 -13.13 -15.28
CA ALA A 385 -2.42 -12.73 -16.20
C ALA A 385 -1.27 -12.04 -15.46
N ASN A 386 -1.56 -11.17 -14.49
CA ASN A 386 -0.56 -10.53 -13.64
C ASN A 386 0.10 -11.53 -12.68
N ALA A 387 -0.62 -12.51 -12.16
CA ALA A 387 -0.05 -13.59 -11.35
C ALA A 387 0.92 -14.45 -12.16
N ASN A 388 0.55 -14.79 -13.40
CA ASN A 388 1.42 -15.52 -14.33
C ASN A 388 2.63 -14.68 -14.76
N ALA A 389 2.43 -13.39 -15.06
CA ALA A 389 3.52 -12.47 -15.39
C ALA A 389 4.48 -12.25 -14.20
N ASN A 390 3.95 -12.18 -12.98
CA ASN A 390 4.76 -12.10 -11.76
C ASN A 390 5.49 -13.42 -11.48
N SER A 391 4.89 -14.57 -11.75
CA SER A 391 5.56 -15.87 -11.64
C SER A 391 6.69 -15.99 -12.66
N ALA A 392 6.45 -15.59 -13.91
CA ALA A 392 7.49 -15.53 -14.95
C ALA A 392 8.60 -14.51 -14.62
N THR A 393 8.25 -13.38 -14.00
CA THR A 393 9.22 -12.39 -13.53
C THR A 393 10.04 -12.94 -12.36
N ALA A 394 9.41 -13.68 -11.43
CA ALA A 394 10.10 -14.35 -10.33
C ALA A 394 11.06 -15.43 -10.84
N GLU A 395 10.65 -16.22 -11.83
CA GLU A 395 11.51 -17.19 -12.51
C GLU A 395 12.69 -16.50 -13.22
N ARG A 396 12.44 -15.37 -13.91
CA ARG A 396 13.49 -14.55 -14.53
C ARG A 396 14.48 -13.99 -13.51
N ILE A 397 14.00 -13.57 -12.33
CA ILE A 397 14.84 -13.07 -11.23
C ILE A 397 15.71 -14.19 -10.68
N GLU A 398 15.18 -15.38 -10.45
CA GLU A 398 16.00 -16.52 -9.98
C GLU A 398 16.99 -16.99 -11.06
N GLN A 399 16.63 -16.90 -12.35
CA GLN A 399 17.55 -17.17 -13.45
C GLN A 399 18.68 -16.13 -13.51
N LEU A 400 18.36 -14.83 -13.43
CA LEU A 400 19.34 -13.74 -13.38
C LEU A 400 20.26 -13.85 -12.16
N LYS A 401 19.75 -14.28 -11.02
CA LYS A 401 20.54 -14.52 -9.80
C LYS A 401 21.53 -15.67 -9.98
N SER A 402 21.13 -16.73 -10.66
CA SER A 402 22.02 -17.84 -11.03
C SER A 402 23.10 -17.39 -12.03
N GLU A 403 22.72 -16.62 -13.05
CA GLU A 403 23.67 -16.02 -14.01
C GLU A 403 24.66 -15.08 -13.32
N LEU A 404 24.20 -14.27 -12.37
CA LEU A 404 25.05 -13.37 -11.59
C LEU A 404 26.03 -14.15 -10.70
N GLN A 405 25.58 -15.23 -10.06
CA GLN A 405 26.45 -16.11 -9.27
C GLN A 405 27.52 -16.79 -10.13
N PHE A 406 27.15 -17.22 -11.33
CA PHE A 406 28.10 -17.82 -12.28
C PHE A 406 29.10 -16.79 -12.80
N ALA A 407 28.64 -15.57 -13.11
CA ALA A 407 29.49 -14.45 -13.49
C ALA A 407 30.46 -14.06 -12.36
N ASP A 408 30.00 -14.05 -11.11
CA ASP A 408 30.84 -13.74 -9.95
C ASP A 408 31.91 -14.83 -9.74
N GLN A 409 31.56 -16.11 -9.88
CA GLN A 409 32.53 -17.20 -9.87
C GLN A 409 33.55 -17.11 -11.02
N ALA A 410 33.10 -16.76 -12.23
CA ALA A 410 33.98 -16.59 -13.39
C ALA A 410 34.94 -15.41 -13.19
N ILE A 411 34.45 -14.27 -12.69
CA ILE A 411 35.27 -13.09 -12.38
C ILE A 411 36.29 -13.44 -11.29
N MET A 412 35.89 -14.15 -10.24
CA MET A 412 36.82 -14.60 -9.19
C MET A 412 37.90 -15.54 -9.74
N SER A 413 37.56 -16.42 -10.68
CA SER A 413 38.55 -17.27 -11.37
C SER A 413 39.52 -16.43 -12.19
N SER A 414 39.04 -15.48 -12.99
CA SER A 414 39.88 -14.59 -13.80
C SER A 414 40.77 -13.68 -12.94
N ILE A 415 40.26 -13.19 -11.80
CA ILE A 415 41.07 -12.43 -10.83
C ILE A 415 42.16 -13.32 -10.23
N THR A 416 41.85 -14.57 -9.92
CA THR A 416 42.82 -15.54 -9.38
C THR A 416 43.91 -15.87 -10.39
N GLU A 417 43.54 -16.09 -11.66
CA GLU A 417 44.49 -16.32 -12.76
C GLU A 417 45.36 -15.09 -13.02
N LEU A 418 44.78 -13.89 -13.03
CA LEU A 418 45.53 -12.65 -13.16
C LEU A 418 46.51 -12.45 -12.00
N ALA A 419 46.09 -12.73 -10.76
CA ALA A 419 46.96 -12.66 -9.59
C ALA A 419 48.13 -13.65 -9.69
N GLN A 420 47.90 -14.87 -10.21
CA GLN A 420 48.96 -15.84 -10.47
C GLN A 420 49.91 -15.41 -11.60
N SER A 421 49.37 -14.82 -12.67
CA SER A 421 50.18 -14.27 -13.76
C SER A 421 51.07 -13.12 -13.28
N VAL A 422 50.50 -12.16 -12.54
CA VAL A 422 51.25 -11.02 -11.97
C VAL A 422 52.31 -11.50 -10.99
N ALA A 423 52.03 -12.52 -10.16
CA ALA A 423 53.02 -13.10 -9.27
C ALA A 423 54.18 -13.76 -10.06
N SER A 424 53.86 -14.49 -11.13
CA SER A 424 54.85 -15.13 -12.00
C SER A 424 55.71 -14.10 -12.75
N ASP A 425 55.09 -13.04 -13.28
CA ASP A 425 55.79 -11.94 -13.96
C ASP A 425 56.67 -11.15 -13.00
N THR A 426 56.21 -10.93 -11.76
CA THR A 426 57.01 -10.28 -10.70
C THR A 426 58.22 -11.13 -10.34
N GLN A 427 58.06 -12.46 -10.26
CA GLN A 427 59.16 -13.38 -10.01
C GLN A 427 60.16 -13.42 -11.19
N ALA A 428 59.67 -13.40 -12.43
CA ALA A 428 60.52 -13.32 -13.63
C ALA A 428 61.27 -11.98 -13.72
N LEU A 429 60.62 -10.86 -13.35
CA LEU A 429 61.25 -9.55 -13.27
C LEU A 429 62.32 -9.51 -12.18
N ALA A 430 62.06 -10.10 -11.01
CA ALA A 430 63.05 -10.23 -9.94
C ALA A 430 64.28 -11.07 -10.38
N GLN A 431 64.07 -12.15 -11.13
CA GLN A 431 65.18 -12.95 -11.71
C GLN A 431 65.99 -12.17 -12.76
N LYS A 432 65.32 -11.37 -13.61
CA LYS A 432 66.01 -10.47 -14.56
C LYS A 432 66.79 -9.37 -13.84
N MET A 433 66.22 -8.77 -12.80
CA MET A 433 66.91 -7.77 -11.97
C MET A 433 68.13 -8.35 -11.27
N SER A 434 68.05 -9.57 -10.72
CA SER A 434 69.20 -10.25 -10.12
C SER A 434 70.29 -10.56 -11.15
N SER A 435 69.92 -11.02 -12.35
CA SER A 435 70.88 -11.20 -13.46
C SER A 435 71.56 -9.89 -13.86
N LEU A 436 70.81 -8.78 -13.89
CA LEU A 436 71.34 -7.45 -14.21
C LEU A 436 72.26 -6.92 -13.10
N GLU A 437 71.94 -7.17 -11.84
CA GLU A 437 72.77 -6.84 -10.68
C GLU A 437 74.11 -7.59 -10.75
N VAL A 438 74.09 -8.90 -11.05
CA VAL A 438 75.31 -9.70 -11.27
C VAL A 438 76.15 -9.14 -12.41
N ALA A 439 75.53 -8.80 -13.54
CA ALA A 439 76.24 -8.19 -14.68
C ALA A 439 76.81 -6.81 -14.34
N THR A 440 76.09 -5.99 -13.58
CA THR A 440 76.52 -4.65 -13.16
C THR A 440 77.68 -4.72 -12.17
N ASN A 441 77.63 -5.67 -11.23
CA ASN A 441 78.73 -5.93 -10.31
C ASN A 441 79.98 -6.46 -11.05
N GLY A 442 79.79 -7.34 -12.04
CA GLY A 442 80.88 -7.79 -12.92
C GLY A 442 81.51 -6.65 -13.72
N ASN A 443 80.69 -5.77 -14.30
CA ASN A 443 81.17 -4.59 -15.01
C ASN A 443 81.89 -3.60 -14.07
N THR A 444 81.41 -3.43 -12.84
CA THR A 444 82.06 -2.59 -11.82
C THR A 444 83.44 -3.14 -11.45
N ALA A 445 83.57 -4.46 -11.34
CA ALA A 445 84.86 -5.13 -11.13
C ALA A 445 85.79 -4.96 -12.33
N ALA A 446 85.31 -5.17 -13.56
CA ALA A 446 86.09 -4.98 -14.79
C ALA A 446 86.55 -3.52 -14.97
N ILE A 447 85.70 -2.54 -14.62
CA ILE A 447 86.06 -1.11 -14.61
C ILE A 447 87.13 -0.83 -13.56
N SER A 448 87.06 -1.46 -12.38
CA SER A 448 88.10 -1.31 -11.35
C SER A 448 89.44 -1.92 -11.79
N GLU A 449 89.42 -3.05 -12.49
CA GLU A 449 90.63 -3.65 -13.10
C GLU A 449 91.21 -2.77 -14.21
N LEU A 450 90.36 -2.21 -15.08
CA LEU A 450 90.77 -1.23 -16.09
C LEU A 450 91.34 0.04 -15.46
N GLN A 451 90.74 0.55 -14.37
CA GLN A 451 91.28 1.69 -13.63
C GLN A 451 92.65 1.36 -13.02
N GLN A 452 92.84 0.16 -12.47
CA GLN A 452 94.16 -0.28 -11.98
C GLN A 452 95.17 -0.39 -13.13
N ALA A 453 94.80 -0.96 -14.28
CA ALA A 453 95.68 -1.06 -15.45
C ALA A 453 96.08 0.32 -16.00
N VAL A 454 95.13 1.25 -16.16
CA VAL A 454 95.39 2.63 -16.60
C VAL A 454 96.25 3.39 -15.59
N SER A 455 96.03 3.18 -14.28
CA SER A 455 96.87 3.79 -13.24
C SER A 455 98.30 3.20 -13.23
N GLY A 456 98.46 1.91 -13.51
CA GLY A 456 99.76 1.24 -13.62
C GLY A 456 100.53 1.66 -14.87
N ASP A 457 99.85 1.78 -16.00
CA ASP A 457 100.44 2.33 -17.23
C ASP A 457 100.81 3.81 -17.06
N GLY A 458 100.02 4.59 -16.31
CA GLY A 458 100.34 5.95 -15.91
C GLY A 458 101.62 6.06 -15.06
N GLN A 459 101.83 5.14 -14.11
CA GLN A 459 103.07 5.06 -13.31
C GLN A 459 104.29 4.61 -14.13
N SER A 460 104.10 3.70 -15.09
CA SER A 460 105.13 3.23 -16.03
C SER A 460 105.55 4.31 -17.03
N LEU A 461 104.58 5.08 -17.55
CA LEU A 461 104.81 6.19 -18.45
C LEU A 461 105.49 7.37 -17.75
N ALA A 462 105.09 7.68 -16.50
CA ALA A 462 105.75 8.68 -15.65
C ALA A 462 107.22 8.30 -15.34
N SER A 463 107.48 7.02 -15.05
CA SER A 463 108.84 6.49 -14.80
C SER A 463 109.71 6.51 -16.07
N LYS A 464 109.12 6.32 -17.26
CA LYS A 464 109.80 6.48 -18.55
C LYS A 464 110.04 7.94 -18.90
N PHE A 465 109.13 8.85 -18.52
CA PHE A 465 109.29 10.29 -18.71
C PHE A 465 110.38 10.88 -17.78
N GLU A 466 110.49 10.41 -16.53
CA GLU A 466 111.61 10.75 -15.65
C GLU A 466 112.96 10.24 -16.21
N ASN A 467 113.03 9.01 -16.74
CA ASN A 467 114.24 8.48 -17.38
C ASN A 467 114.60 9.19 -18.70
N MET A 468 113.63 9.68 -19.46
CA MET A 468 113.85 10.47 -20.68
C MET A 468 114.22 11.94 -20.38
N THR A 469 113.80 12.49 -19.23
CA THR A 469 114.16 13.85 -18.80
C THR A 469 115.60 13.93 -18.28
N VAL A 470 116.18 12.79 -17.83
CA VAL A 470 117.58 12.71 -17.38
C VAL A 470 118.58 12.51 -18.54
N SER A 471 118.13 12.17 -19.75
CA SER A 471 119.01 11.83 -20.88
C SER A 471 119.18 12.92 -21.95
N VAL A 472 118.63 14.13 -21.75
CA VAL A 472 118.83 15.26 -22.66
C VAL A 472 119.01 16.56 -21.87
N ASP A 473 120.23 16.81 -21.39
CA ASP A 473 120.82 18.16 -21.39
C ASP A 473 122.35 18.16 -21.16
N LEU A 474 123.05 18.74 -22.15
CA LEU A 474 124.35 19.43 -22.10
C LEU A 474 125.68 18.69 -21.82
N ALA A 475 126.41 18.37 -22.90
CA ALA A 475 127.83 18.73 -23.13
C ALA A 475 128.24 18.27 -24.56
N ALA A 476 128.04 19.10 -25.59
CA ALA A 476 128.98 20.08 -26.14
C ALA A 476 130.25 19.46 -26.78
N ASP A 477 130.42 19.45 -28.11
CA ASP A 477 130.79 20.60 -28.98
C ASP A 477 132.30 20.62 -29.35
N ALA A 478 132.86 19.50 -29.83
CA ALA A 478 134.21 19.46 -30.40
C ALA A 478 134.46 18.22 -31.27
N ALA A 479 134.01 18.21 -32.54
CA ALA A 479 134.64 17.45 -33.64
C ALA A 479 133.93 17.58 -35.02
N ILE A 480 133.22 18.68 -35.30
CA ILE A 480 132.62 18.91 -36.63
C ILE A 480 133.22 20.20 -37.21
N GLY A 481 134.52 20.16 -37.52
CA GLY A 481 135.27 21.30 -38.08
C GLY A 481 136.03 21.02 -39.38
N ALA A 482 135.95 19.79 -39.91
CA ALA A 482 136.54 19.42 -41.19
C ALA A 482 135.79 18.16 -41.66
N THR A 483 135.08 18.06 -42.79
CA THR A 483 135.39 18.58 -44.12
C THR A 483 134.17 18.30 -45.04
N LEU A 484 133.58 19.34 -45.63
CA LEU A 484 132.83 19.42 -46.91
C LEU A 484 131.70 18.41 -47.27
N ALA A 485 130.42 18.85 -47.20
CA ALA A 485 129.34 18.67 -48.22
C ALA A 485 127.95 19.23 -47.80
N GLY A 486 127.90 20.35 -47.04
CA GLY A 486 126.74 20.68 -46.19
C GLY A 486 125.62 21.61 -46.71
N ASP A 487 125.75 22.33 -47.83
CA ASP A 487 124.85 23.48 -48.04
C ASP A 487 123.60 23.26 -48.92
N ASP A 488 123.61 22.38 -49.91
CA ASP A 488 122.45 22.24 -50.83
C ASP A 488 121.40 21.21 -50.35
N GLU A 489 121.84 20.10 -49.74
CA GLU A 489 120.96 19.07 -49.17
C GLU A 489 120.30 19.52 -47.86
N SER A 490 121.03 20.30 -47.04
CA SER A 490 120.52 20.88 -45.79
C SER A 490 119.36 21.85 -46.05
N ASN A 491 119.33 22.55 -47.19
CA ASN A 491 118.27 23.52 -47.48
C ASN A 491 116.98 22.84 -47.99
N ARG A 492 117.10 21.73 -48.74
CA ARG A 492 115.93 20.89 -49.10
C ARG A 492 115.36 20.13 -47.90
N GLN A 493 116.22 19.50 -47.09
CA GLN A 493 115.77 18.80 -45.89
C GLN A 493 115.14 19.77 -44.87
N ARG A 494 115.69 20.99 -44.67
CA ARG A 494 115.07 22.01 -43.80
C ARG A 494 113.68 22.45 -44.27
N LYS A 495 113.45 22.63 -45.57
CA LYS A 495 112.13 22.97 -46.12
C LYS A 495 111.13 21.82 -45.98
N ALA A 496 111.54 20.59 -46.30
CA ALA A 496 110.70 19.40 -46.16
C ALA A 496 110.34 19.12 -44.68
N THR A 497 111.31 19.19 -43.77
CA THR A 497 111.08 19.03 -42.32
C THR A 497 110.21 20.17 -41.74
N GLY A 498 110.36 21.40 -42.23
CA GLY A 498 109.52 22.53 -41.82
C GLY A 498 108.08 22.47 -42.37
N GLN A 499 107.86 21.78 -43.50
CA GLN A 499 106.54 21.55 -44.07
C GLN A 499 105.84 20.38 -43.36
N ILE A 500 106.55 19.27 -43.12
CA ILE A 500 106.08 18.13 -42.33
C ILE A 500 105.73 18.56 -40.90
N ARG A 501 106.56 19.37 -40.23
CA ARG A 501 106.23 19.89 -38.88
C ARG A 501 105.01 20.79 -38.87
N ARG A 502 104.77 21.58 -39.93
CA ARG A 502 103.57 22.40 -40.05
C ARG A 502 102.33 21.54 -40.29
N GLU A 503 102.41 20.53 -41.16
CA GLU A 503 101.32 19.59 -41.41
C GLU A 503 101.02 18.74 -40.17
N GLN A 504 102.04 18.24 -39.47
CA GLN A 504 101.89 17.53 -38.20
C GLN A 504 101.28 18.43 -37.11
N LYS A 505 101.65 19.72 -37.08
CA LYS A 505 101.04 20.69 -36.16
C LYS A 505 99.58 20.94 -36.52
N VAL A 506 99.23 21.12 -37.81
CA VAL A 506 97.84 21.28 -38.25
C VAL A 506 97.01 20.04 -37.89
N LEU A 507 97.54 18.83 -38.09
CA LEU A 507 96.87 17.58 -37.71
C LEU A 507 96.68 17.45 -36.20
N SER A 508 97.69 17.82 -35.41
CA SER A 508 97.60 17.83 -33.94
C SER A 508 96.59 18.87 -33.45
N ASP A 509 96.60 20.08 -34.02
CA ASP A 509 95.66 21.14 -33.69
C ASP A 509 94.23 20.73 -34.10
N GLN A 510 94.07 20.00 -35.22
CA GLN A 510 92.79 19.43 -35.67
C GLN A 510 92.31 18.29 -34.77
N GLN A 511 93.20 17.40 -34.32
CA GLN A 511 92.87 16.34 -33.36
C GLN A 511 92.49 16.90 -31.99
N GLN A 512 93.20 17.95 -31.53
CA GLN A 512 92.86 18.66 -30.30
C GLN A 512 91.46 19.30 -30.40
N ALA A 513 91.16 19.98 -31.52
CA ALA A 513 89.84 20.57 -31.74
C ALA A 513 88.72 19.52 -31.83
N MET A 514 89.00 18.36 -32.43
CA MET A 514 88.05 17.25 -32.52
C MET A 514 87.81 16.61 -31.14
N ALA A 515 88.84 16.48 -30.30
CA ALA A 515 88.72 16.03 -28.92
C ALA A 515 87.86 17.00 -28.09
N THR A 516 88.09 18.31 -28.20
CA THR A 516 87.25 19.32 -27.55
C THR A 516 85.80 19.27 -28.02
N THR A 517 85.55 19.01 -29.31
CA THR A 517 84.19 18.87 -29.85
C THR A 517 83.49 17.62 -29.29
N ILE A 518 84.21 16.51 -29.12
CA ILE A 518 83.67 15.27 -28.53
C ILE A 518 83.35 15.47 -27.04
N GLU A 519 84.25 16.12 -26.29
CA GLU A 519 84.01 16.46 -24.88
C GLU A 519 82.78 17.36 -24.71
N GLN A 520 82.61 18.34 -25.61
CA GLN A 520 81.43 19.21 -25.60
C GLN A 520 80.15 18.44 -25.95
N LEU A 521 80.17 17.58 -26.97
CA LEU A 521 79.03 16.72 -27.33
C LEU A 521 78.64 15.76 -26.19
N ASP A 522 79.61 15.19 -25.47
CA ASP A 522 79.34 14.35 -24.32
C ASP A 522 78.70 15.16 -23.18
N ALA A 523 79.23 16.36 -22.88
CA ALA A 523 78.63 17.24 -21.87
C ALA A 523 77.19 17.67 -22.23
N GLU A 524 76.93 18.01 -23.50
CA GLU A 524 75.60 18.33 -24.02
C GLU A 524 74.66 17.12 -23.91
N PHE A 525 75.11 15.93 -24.32
CA PHE A 525 74.33 14.69 -24.24
C PHE A 525 74.03 14.27 -22.79
N GLN A 526 75.00 14.38 -21.88
CA GLN A 526 74.78 14.11 -20.45
C GLN A 526 73.75 15.08 -19.85
N THR A 527 73.81 16.36 -20.24
CA THR A 527 72.87 17.39 -19.79
C THR A 527 71.46 17.10 -20.31
N GLU A 528 71.31 16.81 -21.60
CA GLU A 528 70.01 16.49 -22.21
C GLU A 528 69.44 15.16 -21.67
N SER A 529 70.29 14.16 -21.41
CA SER A 529 69.89 12.91 -20.76
C SER A 529 69.42 13.12 -19.32
N ALA A 530 70.09 14.00 -18.57
CA ALA A 530 69.67 14.36 -17.21
C ALA A 530 68.34 15.12 -17.21
N ASP A 531 68.12 16.03 -18.17
CA ASP A 531 66.86 16.76 -18.31
C ASP A 531 65.71 15.82 -18.70
N LEU A 532 65.91 14.94 -19.69
CA LEU A 532 64.92 13.94 -20.10
C LEU A 532 64.56 12.99 -18.95
N ARG A 533 65.54 12.56 -18.14
CA ARG A 533 65.27 11.78 -16.92
C ARG A 533 64.44 12.57 -15.92
N GLY A 534 64.72 13.87 -15.73
CA GLY A 534 63.93 14.76 -14.89
C GLY A 534 62.49 14.91 -15.36
N GLN A 535 62.27 15.08 -16.67
CA GLN A 535 60.94 15.15 -17.27
C GLN A 535 60.17 13.83 -17.12
N ILE A 536 60.83 12.68 -17.34
CA ILE A 536 60.22 11.35 -17.14
C ILE A 536 59.79 11.14 -15.68
N ILE A 537 60.64 11.49 -14.71
CA ILE A 537 60.30 11.37 -13.28
C ILE A 537 59.14 12.29 -12.93
N THR A 538 59.13 13.51 -13.47
CA THR A 538 58.05 14.48 -13.25
C THR A 538 56.73 13.94 -13.80
N GLU A 539 56.72 13.45 -15.03
CA GLU A 539 55.55 12.83 -15.67
C GLU A 539 55.06 11.59 -14.89
N GLN A 540 55.97 10.74 -14.43
CA GLN A 540 55.64 9.58 -13.59
C GLN A 540 54.99 10.01 -12.26
N THR A 541 55.50 11.08 -11.64
CA THR A 541 54.97 11.63 -10.38
C THR A 541 53.59 12.26 -10.58
N VAL A 542 53.38 12.99 -11.68
CA VAL A 542 52.10 13.59 -12.05
C VAL A 542 51.07 12.48 -12.32
N ARG A 543 51.40 11.47 -13.13
CA ARG A 543 50.50 10.32 -13.37
C ARG A 543 50.17 9.54 -12.11
N ALA A 544 51.13 9.33 -11.21
CA ALA A 544 50.89 8.68 -9.93
C ALA A 544 49.93 9.51 -9.06
N SER A 545 50.09 10.84 -9.06
CA SER A 545 49.22 11.76 -8.33
C SER A 545 47.80 11.79 -8.91
N GLU A 546 47.65 11.84 -10.23
CA GLU A 546 46.36 11.76 -10.93
C GLU A 546 45.67 10.41 -10.70
N THR A 547 46.43 9.32 -10.73
CA THR A 547 45.92 7.97 -10.44
C THR A 547 45.45 7.89 -8.99
N GLY A 548 46.19 8.46 -8.04
CA GLY A 548 45.78 8.57 -6.64
C GLY A 548 44.51 9.39 -6.46
N ALA A 549 44.39 10.53 -7.16
CA ALA A 549 43.18 11.36 -7.14
C ALA A 549 41.97 10.65 -7.76
N LEU A 550 42.17 9.91 -8.85
CA LEU A 550 41.12 9.09 -9.46
C LEU A 550 40.68 7.96 -8.52
N ALA A 551 41.63 7.27 -7.86
CA ALA A 551 41.33 6.25 -6.87
C ALA A 551 40.53 6.82 -5.69
N GLN A 552 40.90 8.00 -5.19
CA GLN A 552 40.13 8.71 -4.16
C GLN A 552 38.70 9.06 -4.61
N ARG A 553 38.53 9.55 -5.85
CA ARG A 553 37.21 9.82 -6.42
C ARG A 553 36.37 8.56 -6.54
N VAL A 554 36.97 7.45 -6.98
CA VAL A 554 36.29 6.14 -7.07
C VAL A 554 35.86 5.67 -5.69
N SER A 555 36.74 5.75 -4.68
CA SER A 555 36.37 5.40 -3.30
C SER A 555 35.26 6.29 -2.72
N SER A 556 35.26 7.59 -3.03
CA SER A 556 34.17 8.51 -2.62
C SER A 556 32.85 8.11 -3.26
N VAL A 557 32.85 7.89 -4.57
CA VAL A 557 31.64 7.47 -5.32
C VAL A 557 31.14 6.11 -4.84
N GLU A 558 32.03 5.16 -4.54
CA GLU A 558 31.65 3.86 -4.00
C GLU A 558 31.01 3.99 -2.61
N ALA A 559 31.55 4.86 -1.75
CA ALA A 559 30.97 5.14 -0.44
C ALA A 559 29.61 5.84 -0.54
N GLU A 560 29.48 6.83 -1.43
CA GLU A 560 28.22 7.52 -1.72
C GLU A 560 27.17 6.56 -2.26
N PHE A 561 27.56 5.66 -3.17
CA PHE A 561 26.66 4.63 -3.71
C PHE A 561 26.21 3.65 -2.63
N LYS A 562 27.11 3.13 -1.80
CA LYS A 562 26.75 2.25 -0.67
C LYS A 562 25.83 2.95 0.33
N ALA A 563 26.05 4.23 0.60
CA ALA A 563 25.18 5.01 1.47
C ALA A 563 23.79 5.22 0.85
N ALA A 564 23.73 5.53 -0.45
CA ALA A 564 22.48 5.67 -1.19
C ALA A 564 21.70 4.35 -1.25
N ASP A 565 22.38 3.23 -1.49
CA ASP A 565 21.79 1.88 -1.51
C ASP A 565 21.22 1.49 -0.15
N LEU A 566 21.94 1.74 0.94
CA LEU A 566 21.44 1.56 2.31
C LEU A 566 20.21 2.44 2.59
N SER A 567 20.23 3.70 2.16
CA SER A 567 19.11 4.64 2.32
C SER A 567 17.89 4.20 1.51
N LEU A 568 18.10 3.69 0.29
CA LEU A 568 17.06 3.16 -0.56
C LEU A 568 16.45 1.89 0.03
N GLY A 569 17.28 0.96 0.51
CA GLY A 569 16.84 -0.26 1.20
C GLY A 569 16.02 0.04 2.46
N ALA A 570 16.43 1.04 3.25
CA ALA A 570 15.65 1.50 4.40
C ALA A 570 14.29 2.10 3.98
N SER A 571 14.27 2.94 2.95
CA SER A 571 13.03 3.54 2.42
C SER A 571 12.06 2.48 1.89
N ILE A 572 12.57 1.48 1.17
CA ILE A 572 11.77 0.35 0.68
C ILE A 572 11.20 -0.46 1.85
N SER A 573 12.00 -0.72 2.89
CA SER A 573 11.54 -1.44 4.09
C SER A 573 10.46 -0.67 4.84
N GLU A 574 10.57 0.66 4.93
CA GLU A 574 9.57 1.51 5.55
C GLU A 574 8.27 1.55 4.74
N VAL A 575 8.35 1.63 3.41
CA VAL A 575 7.18 1.50 2.53
C VAL A 575 6.53 0.12 2.66
N ALA A 576 7.31 -0.96 2.67
CA ALA A 576 6.78 -2.31 2.82
C ALA A 576 6.04 -2.49 4.15
N LYS A 577 6.60 -1.93 5.24
CA LYS A 577 5.94 -1.92 6.55
C LYS A 577 4.67 -1.07 6.55
N ALA A 578 4.71 0.13 5.97
CA ALA A 578 3.54 1.01 5.89
C ALA A 578 2.39 0.36 5.10
N SER A 579 2.70 -0.33 4.00
CA SER A 579 1.72 -1.10 3.22
C SER A 579 1.16 -2.27 4.03
N ALA A 580 2.00 -3.03 4.73
CA ALA A 580 1.54 -4.15 5.57
C ALA A 580 0.64 -3.68 6.74
N ASP A 581 0.99 -2.57 7.39
CA ASP A 581 0.18 -1.96 8.44
C ASP A 581 -1.16 -1.43 7.89
N ALA A 582 -1.16 -0.86 6.68
CA ALA A 582 -2.37 -0.43 5.99
C ALA A 582 -3.27 -1.62 5.61
N ASP A 583 -2.70 -2.71 5.11
CA ASP A 583 -3.43 -3.95 4.80
C ASP A 583 -4.02 -4.60 6.06
N ALA A 584 -3.28 -4.61 7.17
CA ALA A 584 -3.79 -5.10 8.46
C ALA A 584 -4.96 -4.25 8.99
N SER A 585 -4.87 -2.93 8.85
CA SER A 585 -5.97 -2.01 9.19
C SER A 585 -7.19 -2.23 8.28
N LEU A 586 -6.98 -2.36 6.97
CA LEU A 586 -8.05 -2.61 6.02
C LEU A 586 -8.73 -3.97 6.28
N ALA A 587 -7.94 -5.02 6.56
CA ALA A 587 -8.46 -6.33 6.94
C ALA A 587 -9.32 -6.25 8.22
N THR A 588 -8.90 -5.47 9.20
CA THR A 588 -9.68 -5.23 10.43
C THR A 588 -10.99 -4.49 10.14
N GLN A 589 -10.95 -3.45 9.29
CA GLN A 589 -12.17 -2.74 8.86
C GLN A 589 -13.13 -3.64 8.08
N ILE A 590 -12.61 -4.50 7.20
CA ILE A 590 -13.41 -5.49 6.45
C ILE A 590 -14.04 -6.49 7.43
N GLN A 591 -13.30 -6.98 8.42
CA GLN A 591 -13.85 -7.88 9.45
C GLN A 591 -14.96 -7.21 10.26
N GLN A 592 -14.77 -5.94 10.66
CA GLN A 592 -15.81 -5.18 11.37
C GLN A 592 -17.05 -4.97 10.51
N ILE A 593 -16.88 -4.53 9.25
CA ILE A 593 -18.00 -4.36 8.31
C ILE A 593 -18.73 -5.68 8.09
N THR A 594 -18.00 -6.79 7.95
CA THR A 594 -18.60 -8.13 7.80
C THR A 594 -19.43 -8.52 9.03
N ALA A 595 -18.92 -8.25 10.23
CA ALA A 595 -19.64 -8.50 11.49
C ALA A 595 -20.88 -7.60 11.63
N ASP A 596 -20.78 -6.32 11.27
CA ASP A 596 -21.89 -5.38 11.29
C ASP A 596 -23.00 -5.80 10.31
N TYR A 597 -22.64 -6.23 9.09
CA TYR A 597 -23.60 -6.77 8.12
C TYR A 597 -24.26 -8.05 8.60
N GLN A 598 -23.50 -9.00 9.16
CA GLN A 598 -24.06 -10.23 9.72
C GLN A 598 -25.03 -9.94 10.88
N GLY A 599 -24.66 -9.02 11.78
CA GLY A 599 -25.52 -8.62 12.89
C GLY A 599 -26.81 -7.91 12.43
N GLU A 600 -26.73 -7.03 11.43
CA GLU A 600 -27.91 -6.38 10.85
C GLU A 600 -28.78 -7.35 10.05
N ASP A 601 -28.21 -8.33 9.34
CA ASP A 601 -28.96 -9.35 8.61
C ASP A 601 -29.72 -10.28 9.57
N GLU A 602 -29.09 -10.70 10.67
CA GLU A 602 -29.76 -11.44 11.75
C GLU A 602 -30.89 -10.62 12.38
N ARG A 603 -30.66 -9.32 12.61
CA ARG A 603 -31.66 -8.42 13.17
C ARG A 603 -32.84 -8.20 12.22
N LEU A 604 -32.57 -8.00 10.94
CA LEU A 604 -33.59 -7.85 9.91
C LEU A 604 -34.39 -9.14 9.76
N THR A 605 -33.73 -10.29 9.75
CA THR A 605 -34.38 -11.61 9.71
C THR A 605 -35.29 -11.82 10.92
N ALA A 606 -34.84 -11.44 12.13
CA ALA A 606 -35.66 -11.48 13.33
C ALA A 606 -36.89 -10.55 13.23
N GLN A 607 -36.70 -9.32 12.76
CA GLN A 607 -37.79 -8.35 12.57
C GLN A 607 -38.83 -8.84 11.55
N ILE A 608 -38.39 -9.40 10.41
CA ILE A 608 -39.27 -9.98 9.40
C ILE A 608 -40.04 -11.17 9.98
N THR A 609 -39.40 -11.99 10.79
CA THR A 609 -40.02 -13.17 11.42
C THR A 609 -41.08 -12.76 12.45
N GLU A 610 -40.78 -11.78 13.31
CA GLU A 610 -41.74 -11.23 14.26
C GLU A 610 -42.94 -10.60 13.53
N GLU A 611 -42.67 -9.84 12.47
CA GLU A 611 -43.71 -9.22 11.66
C GLU A 611 -44.60 -10.28 11.00
N SER A 612 -44.01 -11.29 10.36
CA SER A 612 -44.73 -12.39 9.71
C SER A 612 -45.62 -13.13 10.71
N THR A 613 -45.10 -13.37 11.92
CA THR A 613 -45.85 -13.99 13.02
C THR A 613 -47.00 -13.09 13.49
N ALA A 614 -46.77 -11.78 13.64
CA ALA A 614 -47.80 -10.82 14.02
C ALA A 614 -48.91 -10.74 12.96
N ARG A 615 -48.55 -10.70 11.67
CA ARG A 615 -49.50 -10.74 10.55
C ARG A 615 -50.30 -12.05 10.53
N ALA A 616 -49.65 -13.21 10.71
CA ALA A 616 -50.32 -14.50 10.78
C ALA A 616 -51.34 -14.56 11.93
N ASN A 617 -50.97 -14.07 13.11
CA ASN A 617 -51.87 -13.98 14.26
C ASN A 617 -53.06 -13.03 14.00
N ALA A 618 -52.81 -11.89 13.36
CA ALA A 618 -53.86 -10.95 12.98
C ALA A 618 -54.83 -11.56 11.95
N VAL A 619 -54.31 -12.28 10.96
CA VAL A 619 -55.12 -13.01 9.96
C VAL A 619 -55.94 -14.11 10.64
N GLN A 620 -55.37 -14.87 11.57
CA GLN A 620 -56.10 -15.89 12.32
C GLN A 620 -57.22 -15.27 13.18
N SER A 621 -56.96 -14.12 13.81
CA SER A 621 -57.97 -13.39 14.58
C SER A 621 -59.11 -12.90 13.67
N LEU A 622 -58.76 -12.34 12.50
CA LEU A 622 -59.73 -11.91 11.51
C LEU A 622 -60.56 -13.10 10.98
N ALA A 623 -59.93 -14.24 10.71
CA ALA A 623 -60.62 -15.47 10.30
C ALA A 623 -61.61 -15.94 11.38
N ASN A 624 -61.24 -15.88 12.66
CA ASN A 624 -62.14 -16.21 13.77
C ASN A 624 -63.31 -15.22 13.87
N GLN A 625 -63.08 -13.92 13.65
CA GLN A 625 -64.14 -12.93 13.57
C GLN A 625 -65.09 -13.19 12.40
N ILE A 626 -64.55 -13.53 11.22
CA ILE A 626 -65.33 -13.89 10.03
C ILE A 626 -66.20 -15.12 10.31
N ASN A 627 -65.64 -16.17 10.93
CA ASN A 627 -66.41 -17.36 11.32
C ASN A 627 -67.53 -17.02 12.30
N THR A 628 -67.26 -16.15 13.27
CA THR A 628 -68.26 -15.66 14.23
C THR A 628 -69.37 -14.88 13.53
N VAL A 629 -69.02 -13.95 12.65
CA VAL A 629 -69.98 -13.14 11.87
C VAL A 629 -70.80 -14.02 10.94
N SER A 630 -70.17 -15.01 10.28
CA SER A 630 -70.84 -15.98 9.41
C SER A 630 -71.84 -16.85 10.18
N ALA A 631 -71.46 -17.35 11.37
CA ALA A 631 -72.36 -18.09 12.25
C ALA A 631 -73.53 -17.22 12.76
N VAL A 632 -73.27 -15.95 13.11
CA VAL A 632 -74.32 -14.99 13.50
C VAL A 632 -75.24 -14.65 12.32
N ALA A 633 -74.70 -14.50 11.11
CA ALA A 633 -75.48 -14.25 9.90
C ALA A 633 -76.34 -15.46 9.51
N GLY A 634 -75.79 -16.67 9.57
CA GLY A 634 -76.48 -17.92 9.26
C GLY A 634 -77.55 -18.32 10.29
N SER A 635 -77.45 -17.82 11.52
CA SER A 635 -78.46 -18.02 12.59
C SER A 635 -79.56 -16.96 12.63
N LYS A 636 -79.53 -15.97 11.74
CA LYS A 636 -80.65 -15.02 11.62
C LYS A 636 -81.84 -15.69 10.96
N ASN A 637 -83.02 -15.43 11.51
CA ASN A 637 -84.29 -15.87 10.93
C ASN A 637 -84.50 -15.22 9.55
N LYS A 638 -84.76 -16.03 8.54
CA LYS A 638 -85.13 -15.58 7.20
C LYS A 638 -86.60 -15.16 7.19
N THR A 639 -86.93 -14.19 6.33
CA THR A 639 -88.32 -13.76 6.11
C THR A 639 -88.72 -14.00 4.66
N PHE A 640 -89.77 -14.80 4.46
CA PHE A 640 -90.33 -15.14 3.15
C PHE A 640 -91.63 -14.35 2.93
N PHE A 641 -91.82 -13.78 1.74
CA PHE A 641 -93.04 -13.06 1.35
C PHE A 641 -93.57 -13.65 0.04
N GLN A 642 -94.56 -14.54 0.13
CA GLN A 642 -95.10 -15.28 -1.01
C GLN A 642 -96.44 -15.94 -0.68
N ALA A 643 -97.21 -16.31 -1.72
CA ALA A 643 -98.57 -16.85 -1.59
C ALA A 643 -98.63 -18.32 -1.10
N THR A 644 -97.54 -19.08 -1.26
CA THR A 644 -97.49 -20.51 -0.91
C THR A 644 -96.39 -20.77 0.10
N ALA A 645 -96.62 -21.64 1.07
CA ALA A 645 -95.63 -21.95 2.10
C ALA A 645 -94.29 -22.44 1.49
N PRO A 646 -93.13 -21.90 1.90
CA PRO A 646 -91.82 -22.44 1.51
C PRO A 646 -91.69 -23.91 1.91
N GLY A 647 -91.18 -24.75 0.99
CA GLY A 647 -91.17 -26.22 1.14
C GLY A 647 -89.85 -26.84 1.58
N THR A 648 -88.71 -26.18 1.36
CA THR A 648 -87.37 -26.67 1.77
C THR A 648 -86.45 -25.49 2.15
N GLY A 649 -85.45 -25.74 3.00
CA GLY A 649 -84.41 -24.75 3.37
C GLY A 649 -84.75 -23.77 4.51
N MET A 650 -85.82 -24.05 5.28
CA MET A 650 -86.24 -23.23 6.43
C MET A 650 -85.49 -23.62 7.72
N GLY A 651 -85.06 -22.62 8.48
CA GLY A 651 -84.55 -22.77 9.85
C GLY A 651 -85.64 -22.53 10.90
N THR A 652 -85.52 -23.16 12.08
CA THR A 652 -86.42 -22.91 13.20
C THR A 652 -86.43 -21.42 13.57
N GLY A 653 -87.59 -20.78 13.45
CA GLY A 653 -87.78 -19.37 13.75
C GLY A 653 -87.86 -18.45 12.54
N ASP A 654 -87.64 -18.96 11.33
CA ASP A 654 -87.93 -18.25 10.09
C ASP A 654 -89.39 -17.77 10.05
N LEU A 655 -89.62 -16.65 9.38
CA LEU A 655 -90.92 -16.01 9.23
C LEU A 655 -91.40 -16.14 7.80
N TRP A 656 -92.68 -16.40 7.62
CA TRP A 656 -93.33 -16.38 6.31
C TRP A 656 -94.61 -15.56 6.39
N PHE A 657 -94.76 -14.59 5.50
CA PHE A 657 -95.98 -13.82 5.32
C PHE A 657 -96.72 -14.37 4.09
N ASP A 658 -97.89 -14.94 4.36
CA ASP A 658 -98.76 -15.47 3.32
C ASP A 658 -99.48 -14.32 2.62
N THR A 659 -98.95 -13.93 1.47
CA THR A 659 -99.49 -12.82 0.67
C THR A 659 -100.87 -13.12 0.07
N ALA A 660 -101.28 -14.40 0.00
CA ALA A 660 -102.63 -14.77 -0.45
C ALA A 660 -103.66 -14.70 0.69
N ASN A 661 -103.21 -14.61 1.95
CA ASN A 661 -104.06 -14.58 3.13
C ASN A 661 -103.83 -13.29 3.96
N ASN A 662 -103.96 -12.14 3.30
CA ASN A 662 -103.83 -10.81 3.90
C ASN A 662 -102.52 -10.60 4.69
N ASN A 663 -101.40 -11.14 4.17
CA ASN A 663 -100.09 -11.13 4.82
C ASN A 663 -100.09 -11.78 6.21
N ARG A 664 -100.86 -12.84 6.41
CA ARG A 664 -100.90 -13.54 7.70
C ARG A 664 -99.49 -14.07 8.05
N PRO A 665 -98.96 -13.78 9.26
CA PRO A 665 -97.60 -14.18 9.64
C PRO A 665 -97.57 -15.59 10.23
N TYR A 666 -96.63 -16.39 9.72
CA TYR A 666 -96.29 -17.72 10.20
C TYR A 666 -94.82 -17.76 10.64
N ARG A 667 -94.51 -18.58 11.65
CA ARG A 667 -93.15 -18.88 12.11
C ARG A 667 -92.87 -20.37 11.97
N TYR A 668 -91.72 -20.72 11.42
CA TYR A 668 -91.34 -22.12 11.27
C TYR A 668 -90.90 -22.70 12.61
N SER A 669 -91.50 -23.81 13.04
CA SER A 669 -91.18 -24.49 14.31
C SER A 669 -89.95 -25.39 14.25
N GLY A 670 -89.41 -25.62 13.05
CA GLY A 670 -88.41 -26.64 12.75
C GLY A 670 -89.00 -27.88 12.06
N THR A 671 -90.32 -28.06 12.13
CA THR A 671 -91.03 -29.16 11.46
C THR A 671 -92.26 -28.70 10.68
N ALA A 672 -92.83 -27.53 11.01
CA ALA A 672 -94.01 -27.00 10.33
C ALA A 672 -94.08 -25.45 10.39
N TRP A 673 -94.84 -24.85 9.48
CA TRP A 673 -95.23 -23.45 9.56
C TRP A 673 -96.39 -23.30 10.55
N VAL A 674 -96.15 -22.58 11.65
CA VAL A 674 -97.14 -22.34 12.71
C VAL A 674 -97.59 -20.89 12.62
N ALA A 675 -98.90 -20.65 12.60
CA ALA A 675 -99.43 -19.29 12.59
C ALA A 675 -99.05 -18.57 13.89
N THR A 676 -98.66 -17.30 13.78
CA THR A 676 -98.24 -16.46 14.93
C THR A 676 -99.25 -15.38 15.28
N ASP A 677 -100.52 -15.59 14.91
CA ASP A 677 -101.58 -14.68 15.30
C ASP A 677 -101.60 -14.49 16.82
N ASP A 678 -101.71 -13.23 17.25
CA ASP A 678 -101.99 -12.91 18.65
C ASP A 678 -103.49 -13.13 18.88
N PRO A 679 -103.91 -14.20 19.60
CA PRO A 679 -105.31 -14.47 19.86
C PRO A 679 -105.97 -13.34 20.67
N ARG A 680 -105.18 -12.47 21.32
CA ARG A 680 -105.68 -11.28 22.01
C ARG A 680 -106.04 -10.16 21.06
N ILE A 681 -105.67 -10.12 19.77
CA ILE A 681 -106.19 -9.07 18.88
C ILE A 681 -107.67 -9.31 18.60
N ALA A 682 -108.07 -10.57 18.42
CA ALA A 682 -109.47 -10.97 18.37
C ALA A 682 -110.17 -10.80 19.73
N ALA A 683 -109.48 -11.08 20.85
CA ALA A 683 -110.03 -10.87 22.20
C ALA A 683 -110.04 -9.39 22.66
N ASN A 684 -109.15 -8.54 22.15
CA ASN A 684 -109.04 -7.11 22.46
C ASN A 684 -110.06 -6.30 21.68
N ALA A 685 -110.50 -6.74 20.50
CA ALA A 685 -111.72 -6.19 19.89
C ALA A 685 -112.93 -6.34 20.84
N ALA A 686 -112.99 -7.43 21.61
CA ALA A 686 -114.02 -7.65 22.65
C ALA A 686 -113.67 -6.99 24.01
N ALA A 687 -112.39 -6.89 24.38
CA ALA A 687 -111.96 -6.32 25.66
C ALA A 687 -111.79 -4.78 25.63
N VAL A 688 -111.57 -4.14 24.48
CA VAL A 688 -111.55 -2.67 24.33
C VAL A 688 -112.94 -2.06 24.59
N GLN A 689 -114.01 -2.81 24.34
CA GLN A 689 -115.37 -2.47 24.78
C GLN A 689 -115.50 -2.47 26.32
N THR A 690 -114.70 -3.29 27.02
CA THR A 690 -114.71 -3.47 28.49
C THR A 690 -113.67 -2.57 29.19
N GLN A 691 -112.55 -2.26 28.53
CA GLN A 691 -111.42 -1.50 29.07
C GLN A 691 -111.64 0.02 29.04
N SER A 692 -112.63 0.52 28.28
CA SER A 692 -113.09 1.91 28.40
C SER A 692 -113.69 2.22 29.79
N GLN A 693 -114.05 1.20 30.57
CA GLN A 693 -114.66 1.36 31.89
C GLN A 693 -113.67 1.16 33.06
N ALA A 694 -112.44 0.65 32.80
CA ALA A 694 -111.44 0.34 33.84
C ALA A 694 -110.21 1.28 33.84
N ILE A 695 -110.10 2.20 32.87
CA ILE A 695 -109.04 3.22 32.80
C ILE A 695 -109.23 4.36 33.84
N ALA A 696 -110.41 4.44 34.48
CA ALA A 696 -110.67 5.47 35.47
C ALA A 696 -109.95 5.26 36.82
N ASP A 697 -109.46 4.05 37.15
CA ASP A 697 -109.09 3.70 38.53
C ASP A 697 -107.61 3.32 38.79
N LEU A 698 -106.68 3.40 37.82
CA LEU A 698 -105.33 2.79 37.99
C LEU A 698 -104.12 3.63 37.47
N GLN A 699 -104.02 4.90 37.85
CA GLN A 699 -102.75 5.65 37.76
C GLN A 699 -102.30 6.10 39.16
N ASN A 700 -101.51 5.27 39.88
CA ASN A 700 -100.54 5.70 40.92
C ASN A 700 -99.77 4.51 41.58
N GLY A 701 -99.01 3.70 40.83
CA GLY A 701 -98.12 2.75 41.50
C GLY A 701 -97.21 1.90 40.63
N ALA A 702 -95.90 2.06 40.87
CA ALA A 702 -94.80 1.13 40.63
C ALA A 702 -94.08 1.13 39.25
N GLN A 703 -93.03 1.97 39.16
CA GLN A 703 -91.66 1.56 38.80
C GLN A 703 -90.66 2.70 39.12
N ALA A 704 -90.09 2.67 40.33
CA ALA A 704 -89.01 3.57 40.72
C ALA A 704 -87.88 2.77 41.41
N MET A 705 -86.84 2.42 40.64
CA MET A 705 -85.46 2.32 41.11
C MET A 705 -84.53 2.83 40.00
N TRP A 706 -84.44 4.15 39.91
CA TRP A 706 -83.31 4.89 39.33
C TRP A 706 -83.07 6.08 40.25
N THR A 707 -82.40 5.81 41.37
CA THR A 707 -82.37 6.72 42.52
C THR A 707 -81.36 7.84 42.27
N ALA A 708 -81.89 9.07 42.21
CA ALA A 708 -81.21 10.36 42.10
C ALA A 708 -80.50 10.68 40.77
N LYS A 709 -81.30 10.92 39.73
CA LYS A 709 -80.91 11.84 38.65
C LYS A 709 -81.19 13.27 39.06
N ALA A 710 -80.15 14.07 39.28
CA ALA A 710 -80.31 15.53 39.21
C ALA A 710 -80.26 15.89 37.72
N THR A 711 -81.41 16.30 37.17
CA THR A 711 -81.52 16.68 35.76
C THR A 711 -81.87 18.16 35.70
N ALA A 712 -81.02 18.95 35.05
CA ALA A 712 -81.29 20.36 34.74
C ALA A 712 -81.08 20.56 33.23
N GLY A 713 -82.19 20.71 32.50
CA GLY A 713 -82.15 20.72 31.03
C GLY A 713 -81.69 19.37 30.45
N GLN A 714 -80.72 19.38 29.53
CA GLN A 714 -80.16 18.17 28.93
C GLN A 714 -79.01 17.53 29.76
N ILE A 715 -78.59 18.15 30.87
CA ILE A 715 -77.49 17.66 31.70
C ILE A 715 -78.03 16.66 32.72
N THR A 716 -77.53 15.42 32.67
CA THR A 716 -77.87 14.35 33.61
C THR A 716 -76.64 14.00 34.43
N ALA A 717 -76.70 14.17 35.75
CA ALA A 717 -75.70 13.60 36.67
C ALA A 717 -76.36 12.49 37.51
N GLY A 718 -75.63 11.40 37.74
CA GLY A 718 -76.15 10.26 38.49
C GLY A 718 -75.05 9.32 38.97
N ILE A 719 -75.34 8.62 40.07
CA ILE A 719 -74.45 7.60 40.64
C ILE A 719 -75.14 6.25 40.45
N GLY A 720 -74.55 5.40 39.62
CA GLY A 720 -74.95 4.01 39.46
C GLY A 720 -74.18 3.15 40.44
N LEU A 721 -74.90 2.44 41.31
CA LEU A 721 -74.33 1.43 42.19
C LEU A 721 -74.76 0.06 41.65
N ILE A 722 -73.78 -0.74 41.23
CA ILE A 722 -73.99 -2.12 40.80
C ILE A 722 -73.29 -3.01 41.80
N ALA A 723 -74.08 -3.75 42.58
CA ALA A 723 -73.59 -4.82 43.43
C ALA A 723 -74.17 -6.13 42.93
N LYS A 724 -73.31 -7.01 42.39
CA LYS A 724 -73.68 -8.36 41.97
C LYS A 724 -73.25 -9.35 43.05
N SER A 725 -73.89 -10.51 43.10
CA SER A 725 -73.54 -11.60 44.03
C SER A 725 -72.23 -12.34 43.66
N ASP A 726 -71.56 -11.95 42.57
CA ASP A 726 -70.29 -12.51 42.08
C ASP A 726 -69.04 -11.84 42.69
N GLY A 727 -69.21 -10.94 43.67
CA GLY A 727 -68.13 -10.18 44.30
C GLY A 727 -67.77 -8.88 43.58
N THR A 728 -68.38 -8.59 42.43
CA THR A 728 -68.17 -7.33 41.72
C THR A 728 -69.06 -6.23 42.31
N SER A 729 -68.41 -5.24 42.93
CA SER A 729 -69.03 -3.96 43.26
C SER A 729 -68.49 -2.88 42.33
N GLN A 730 -69.36 -2.19 41.61
CA GLN A 730 -68.99 -1.10 40.72
C GLN A 730 -69.76 0.16 41.10
N VAL A 731 -69.04 1.27 41.19
CA VAL A 731 -69.62 2.60 41.30
C VAL A 731 -69.37 3.30 39.97
N ALA A 732 -70.43 3.51 39.20
CA ALA A 732 -70.39 4.26 37.96
C ALA A 732 -70.87 5.69 38.24
N LEU A 733 -69.95 6.65 38.19
CA LEU A 733 -70.24 8.07 38.37
C LEU A 733 -70.42 8.70 36.98
N SER A 734 -71.64 9.12 36.65
CA SER A 734 -71.91 9.93 35.46
C SER A 734 -72.04 11.38 35.90
N ALA A 735 -70.95 12.14 35.76
CA ALA A 735 -70.91 13.56 36.11
C ALA A 735 -69.83 14.27 35.29
N SER A 736 -70.04 15.54 34.96
CA SER A 736 -69.04 16.37 34.27
C SER A 736 -67.89 16.81 35.18
N GLN A 737 -68.10 16.83 36.50
CA GLN A 737 -67.09 17.11 37.52
C GLN A 737 -67.34 16.21 38.75
N VAL A 738 -66.27 15.74 39.39
CA VAL A 738 -66.31 14.92 40.63
C VAL A 738 -65.34 15.56 41.62
N PHE A 739 -65.71 15.74 42.88
CA PHE A 739 -64.84 16.29 43.93
C PHE A 739 -64.95 15.45 45.19
N VAL A 740 -63.81 15.01 45.73
CA VAL A 740 -63.72 14.37 47.05
C VAL A 740 -63.04 15.38 48.00
N PHE A 741 -63.72 15.84 49.04
CA PHE A 741 -63.20 16.84 49.97
C PHE A 741 -63.39 16.42 51.44
N ASN A 742 -62.59 16.96 52.35
CA ASN A 742 -62.74 16.74 53.79
C ASN A 742 -63.50 17.92 54.43
N PRO A 743 -64.79 17.74 54.80
CA PRO A 743 -65.65 18.82 55.28
C PRO A 743 -65.23 19.37 56.66
N ASN A 744 -64.37 18.66 57.39
CA ASN A 744 -63.91 19.05 58.72
C ASN A 744 -62.51 19.68 58.71
N SER A 745 -61.93 19.93 57.53
CA SER A 745 -60.67 20.67 57.40
C SER A 745 -60.89 22.18 57.57
N SER A 746 -59.84 22.94 57.83
CA SER A 746 -59.92 24.42 57.91
C SER A 746 -60.32 25.08 56.57
N THR A 747 -60.32 24.34 55.46
CA THR A 747 -60.80 24.74 54.13
C THR A 747 -61.72 23.66 53.53
N PRO A 748 -62.99 23.57 53.98
CA PRO A 748 -63.86 22.39 53.79
C PRO A 748 -64.17 21.98 52.36
N MET A 749 -63.97 22.84 51.35
CA MET A 749 -64.32 22.57 49.95
C MET A 749 -63.10 22.40 49.03
N ALA A 750 -61.89 22.29 49.59
CA ALA A 750 -60.70 21.98 48.79
C ALA A 750 -60.74 20.50 48.34
N PRO A 751 -60.67 20.21 47.03
CA PRO A 751 -60.75 18.84 46.55
C PRO A 751 -59.40 18.11 46.69
N LEU A 752 -59.44 16.91 47.26
CA LEU A 752 -58.32 15.98 47.37
C LEU A 752 -58.14 15.15 46.08
N PHE A 753 -59.25 14.90 45.37
CA PHE A 753 -59.30 14.25 44.07
C PHE A 753 -60.41 14.88 43.24
N ALA A 754 -60.10 15.29 42.00
CA ALA A 754 -61.10 15.86 41.11
C ALA A 754 -60.92 15.46 39.64
N ILE A 755 -62.01 15.53 38.87
CA ILE A 755 -61.95 15.58 37.41
C ILE A 755 -62.26 17.01 37.00
N ASP A 756 -61.28 17.67 36.37
CA ASP A 756 -61.42 19.01 35.82
C ASP A 756 -60.97 19.02 34.36
N ASN A 757 -61.81 19.52 33.46
CA ASN A 757 -61.64 19.43 32.00
C ASN A 757 -61.26 18.02 31.46
N GLY A 758 -61.77 16.96 32.09
CA GLY A 758 -61.50 15.57 31.68
C GLY A 758 -60.13 15.02 32.12
N GLN A 759 -59.36 15.78 32.90
CA GLN A 759 -58.11 15.35 33.52
C GLN A 759 -58.29 15.11 35.01
N THR A 760 -57.61 14.07 35.52
CA THR A 760 -57.60 13.76 36.95
C THR A 760 -56.59 14.64 37.67
N VAL A 761 -57.07 15.45 38.62
CA VAL A 761 -56.24 16.35 39.43
C VAL A 761 -56.17 15.81 40.86
N ILE A 762 -54.95 15.62 41.35
CA ILE A 762 -54.65 15.12 42.70
C ILE A 762 -53.63 16.06 43.32
N ALA A 763 -53.93 16.59 44.51
CA ALA A 763 -53.05 17.55 45.17
C ALA A 763 -51.75 16.89 45.70
N GLU A 764 -51.84 15.69 46.28
CA GLU A 764 -50.69 14.92 46.77
C GLU A 764 -50.96 13.41 46.64
N ALA A 765 -49.98 12.63 46.15
CA ALA A 765 -50.11 11.20 45.94
C ALA A 765 -48.84 10.43 46.33
N ILE A 766 -49.00 9.35 47.09
CA ILE A 766 -47.93 8.38 47.38
C ILE A 766 -48.17 7.15 46.51
N ILE A 767 -47.27 6.85 45.57
CA ILE A 767 -47.44 5.78 44.59
C ILE A 767 -46.29 4.77 44.71
N ARG A 768 -46.60 3.50 45.01
CA ARG A 768 -45.58 2.44 45.22
C ARG A 768 -44.84 2.04 43.93
N LYS A 769 -45.54 2.03 42.79
CA LYS A 769 -44.97 1.76 41.47
C LYS A 769 -45.77 2.50 40.41
N ALA A 770 -45.11 3.33 39.61
CA ALA A 770 -45.70 4.05 38.50
C ALA A 770 -44.85 3.85 37.24
N THR A 771 -45.51 3.63 36.10
CA THR A 771 -44.89 3.71 34.77
C THR A 771 -45.50 4.92 34.09
N ILE A 772 -44.70 5.95 33.83
CA ILE A 772 -45.16 7.20 33.21
C ILE A 772 -44.40 7.38 31.91
N GLN A 773 -45.13 7.52 30.81
CA GLN A 773 -44.53 7.60 29.48
C GLN A 773 -43.88 8.96 29.21
N ILE A 774 -44.46 10.06 29.73
CA ILE A 774 -43.91 11.43 29.64
C ILE A 774 -44.17 12.14 30.98
N ILE A 775 -43.11 12.68 31.59
CA ILE A 775 -43.23 13.53 32.79
C ILE A 775 -42.97 14.97 32.36
N GLN A 776 -44.01 15.80 32.33
CA GLN A 776 -43.89 17.25 32.25
C GLN A 776 -43.95 17.80 33.67
N SER A 777 -42.78 18.09 34.24
CA SER A 777 -42.64 18.65 35.59
C SER A 777 -41.65 19.81 35.58
N GLU A 778 -41.89 20.82 36.40
CA GLU A 778 -40.94 21.92 36.63
C GLU A 778 -39.68 21.45 37.38
N LYS A 779 -39.80 20.47 38.27
CA LYS A 779 -38.69 19.89 39.03
C LYS A 779 -38.84 18.39 39.23
N ILE A 780 -37.75 17.65 39.06
CA ILE A 780 -37.62 16.23 39.42
C ILE A 780 -36.59 16.15 40.55
N THR A 781 -36.94 15.56 41.70
CA THR A 781 -36.02 15.35 42.83
C THR A 781 -35.95 13.85 43.10
N ALA A 782 -34.76 13.26 42.96
CA ALA A 782 -34.51 11.83 43.17
C ALA A 782 -33.03 11.61 43.54
N ASP A 783 -32.72 10.54 44.28
CA ASP A 783 -31.34 10.19 44.65
C ASP A 783 -30.51 9.72 43.45
N TYR A 784 -31.17 9.18 42.42
CA TYR A 784 -30.53 8.73 41.19
C TYR A 784 -31.44 8.98 39.98
N ILE A 785 -30.93 9.73 39.01
CA ILE A 785 -31.60 10.01 37.74
C ILE A 785 -30.81 9.33 36.62
N LYS A 786 -31.35 8.24 36.06
CA LYS A 786 -30.78 7.54 34.90
C LYS A 786 -31.37 8.13 33.61
N ALA A 787 -30.67 9.09 32.99
CA ALA A 787 -31.03 9.56 31.66
C ALA A 787 -30.42 8.64 30.60
N GLY A 788 -31.26 8.00 29.78
CA GLY A 788 -30.82 7.01 28.80
C GLY A 788 -30.12 7.58 27.55
N VAL A 789 -30.20 8.90 27.30
CA VAL A 789 -29.76 9.48 26.01
C VAL A 789 -28.97 10.79 26.16
N SER A 790 -29.55 11.85 26.73
CA SER A 790 -28.80 13.04 27.10
C SER A 790 -29.43 13.66 28.33
N ILE A 791 -28.61 14.23 29.18
CA ILE A 791 -29.08 15.26 30.09
C ILE A 791 -28.82 16.57 29.36
N THR A 792 -29.71 16.94 28.45
CA THR A 792 -29.74 18.30 27.93
C THR A 792 -30.40 19.15 28.99
N THR A 793 -29.57 19.57 29.92
CA THR A 793 -29.95 20.47 30.98
C THR A 793 -29.17 21.77 30.78
N PRO A 794 -29.78 22.92 31.08
CA PRO A 794 -29.01 24.14 31.26
C PRO A 794 -27.91 23.98 32.33
N LEU A 795 -28.09 23.08 33.30
CA LEU A 795 -27.16 22.88 34.42
C LEU A 795 -27.14 21.45 34.98
N ILE A 796 -25.94 20.89 35.18
CA ILE A 796 -25.70 19.65 35.94
C ILE A 796 -25.06 20.06 37.27
N ASN A 797 -25.65 19.70 38.42
CA ASN A 797 -25.12 20.10 39.73
C ASN A 797 -25.25 18.95 40.75
N GLY A 798 -24.12 18.46 41.27
CA GLY A 798 -24.07 17.34 42.21
C GLY A 798 -23.51 16.05 41.60
N GLY A 799 -22.19 16.07 41.36
CA GLY A 799 -21.31 14.97 40.96
C GLY A 799 -19.89 15.51 40.85
N GLN A 800 -18.87 14.66 40.89
CA GLN A 800 -17.54 15.00 40.38
C GLN A 800 -17.69 15.33 38.88
N ILE A 801 -17.69 16.61 38.56
CA ILE A 801 -17.36 17.16 37.23
C ILE A 801 -15.99 17.81 37.41
N ASP A 802 -15.01 16.97 37.67
CA ASP A 802 -13.62 17.31 37.85
C ASP A 802 -13.07 18.00 36.58
N MET A 803 -12.94 19.33 36.63
CA MET A 803 -12.46 20.22 35.55
C MET A 803 -11.38 21.22 36.05
N GLY A 804 -11.24 21.42 37.37
CA GLY A 804 -10.15 22.19 38.02
C GLY A 804 -9.99 23.65 37.57
N ASN A 805 -8.79 23.98 37.07
CA ASN A 805 -8.43 25.28 36.51
C ASN A 805 -8.66 25.24 35.00
N ALA A 806 -9.89 24.99 34.54
CA ALA A 806 -10.19 24.84 33.12
C ALA A 806 -11.52 25.49 32.67
N PHE A 807 -11.64 25.75 31.37
CA PHE A 807 -12.82 26.33 30.73
C PHE A 807 -12.98 25.78 29.31
N MET A 808 -14.14 25.18 28.98
CA MET A 808 -14.41 24.55 27.68
C MET A 808 -15.63 25.18 27.02
N ALA A 809 -15.48 25.86 25.88
CA ALA A 809 -16.58 26.51 25.17
C ALA A 809 -16.29 26.73 23.68
N GLY A 810 -17.30 26.61 22.80
CA GLY A 810 -17.12 26.91 21.37
C GLY A 810 -15.99 26.12 20.70
N GLY A 811 -15.74 24.89 21.16
CA GLY A 811 -14.72 23.98 20.64
C GLY A 811 -13.32 24.11 21.26
N ALA A 812 -13.06 25.15 22.07
CA ALA A 812 -11.77 25.33 22.74
C ALA A 812 -11.84 24.96 24.22
N ALA A 813 -10.68 24.61 24.80
CA ALA A 813 -10.50 24.26 26.21
C ALA A 813 -9.26 24.96 26.81
N GLY A 814 -9.47 25.98 27.64
CA GLY A 814 -8.40 26.64 28.40
C GLY A 814 -8.14 25.92 29.72
N PHE A 815 -6.87 25.82 30.13
CA PHE A 815 -6.42 25.27 31.39
C PHE A 815 -5.33 26.17 32.00
N GLY A 816 -5.39 26.49 33.29
CA GLY A 816 -4.36 27.29 33.95
C GLY A 816 -4.43 28.79 33.64
N LYS A 817 -5.31 29.58 34.24
CA LYS A 817 -5.41 31.02 33.90
C LYS A 817 -4.14 31.84 34.29
N GLY A 818 -3.77 32.85 33.50
CA GLY A 818 -2.64 33.79 33.74
C GLY A 818 -1.47 33.68 32.75
N GLY A 819 -1.55 32.75 31.81
CA GLY A 819 -0.54 32.58 30.77
C GLY A 819 -0.74 33.50 29.55
N PRO A 820 0.15 33.42 28.57
CA PRO A 820 0.20 34.36 27.45
C PRO A 820 -0.85 34.09 26.36
N TYR A 821 -1.56 32.95 26.39
CA TYR A 821 -2.41 32.53 25.28
C TYR A 821 -3.85 33.03 25.43
N GLY A 822 -4.26 33.90 24.51
CA GLY A 822 -5.56 34.56 24.54
C GLY A 822 -6.70 33.64 24.12
N GLY A 823 -7.75 33.52 24.94
CA GLY A 823 -8.99 32.81 24.60
C GLY A 823 -10.13 33.30 25.49
N TRP A 824 -11.28 33.58 24.89
CA TRP A 824 -12.45 34.21 25.56
C TRP A 824 -12.07 35.44 26.42
N GLY A 825 -11.10 36.23 25.97
CA GLY A 825 -10.64 37.46 26.65
C GLY A 825 -9.67 37.25 27.83
N TRP A 826 -9.22 36.02 28.11
CA TRP A 826 -8.23 35.73 29.13
C TRP A 826 -6.95 35.14 28.54
N GLY A 827 -5.87 35.31 29.29
CA GLY A 827 -4.63 34.58 29.08
C GLY A 827 -4.65 33.23 29.80
N TRP A 828 -4.28 32.16 29.10
CA TRP A 828 -4.18 30.79 29.60
C TRP A 828 -2.74 30.30 29.55
N HIS A 829 -2.34 29.51 30.54
CA HIS A 829 -1.06 28.82 30.61
C HIS A 829 -1.05 27.62 29.69
N SER A 830 -2.21 27.02 29.46
CA SER A 830 -2.46 26.00 28.45
C SER A 830 -3.81 26.29 27.81
N ILE A 831 -3.92 26.35 26.50
CA ILE A 831 -5.22 26.40 25.82
C ILE A 831 -5.18 25.47 24.62
N ILE A 832 -6.25 24.70 24.48
CA ILE A 832 -6.58 23.97 23.28
C ILE A 832 -7.54 24.87 22.51
N TYR A 833 -7.13 25.36 21.35
CA TYR A 833 -8.01 26.16 20.51
C TYR A 833 -9.01 25.26 19.77
N SER A 834 -10.02 25.87 19.14
CA SER A 834 -11.04 25.12 18.40
C SER A 834 -10.48 24.39 17.17
N ASP A 835 -9.27 24.72 16.74
CA ASP A 835 -8.51 24.03 15.69
C ASP A 835 -7.69 22.84 16.22
N GLY A 836 -7.77 22.56 17.53
CA GLY A 836 -7.05 21.47 18.20
C GLY A 836 -5.61 21.79 18.59
N SER A 837 -5.11 22.99 18.29
CA SER A 837 -3.76 23.38 18.65
C SER A 837 -3.63 23.63 20.16
N ILE A 838 -2.58 23.05 20.76
CA ILE A 838 -2.29 23.20 22.19
C ILE A 838 -1.17 24.22 22.37
N TYR A 839 -1.51 25.34 22.98
CA TYR A 839 -0.55 26.38 23.33
C TYR A 839 -0.33 26.33 24.83
N THR A 840 0.89 26.01 25.27
CA THR A 840 1.22 25.95 26.70
C THR A 840 2.61 26.47 27.05
N ASN A 841 2.72 27.15 28.20
CA ASN A 841 3.98 27.62 28.79
C ASN A 841 4.25 26.95 30.16
N LYS A 842 3.54 25.86 30.46
CA LYS A 842 3.63 25.09 31.70
C LYS A 842 3.64 23.57 31.45
N LEU A 843 4.25 23.12 30.34
CA LEU A 843 4.39 21.70 30.04
C LEU A 843 5.56 21.09 30.84
N ASN A 844 5.24 20.22 31.81
CA ASN A 844 6.19 19.30 32.45
C ASN A 844 5.85 17.87 32.05
N ALA A 845 6.69 17.25 31.22
CA ALA A 845 6.44 15.91 30.66
C ALA A 845 7.54 14.94 31.12
N GLU A 846 7.16 13.92 31.90
CA GLU A 846 8.05 12.86 32.36
C GLU A 846 7.69 11.54 31.66
N GLY A 847 8.68 10.85 31.08
CA GLY A 847 8.47 9.58 30.36
C GLY A 847 7.76 9.69 29.00
N GLY A 848 7.59 10.91 28.46
CA GLY A 848 6.89 11.14 27.20
C GLY A 848 7.69 10.76 25.94
N TYR A 849 6.98 10.42 24.86
CA TYR A 849 7.52 10.23 23.51
C TYR A 849 6.91 11.28 22.58
N VAL A 850 7.76 12.02 21.88
CA VAL A 850 7.35 13.11 20.98
C VAL A 850 8.06 12.94 19.64
N LYS A 851 7.31 12.83 18.54
CA LYS A 851 7.83 12.63 17.18
C LYS A 851 7.56 13.88 16.33
N ASN A 852 8.46 14.18 15.38
CA ASN A 852 8.31 15.28 14.40
C ASN A 852 8.09 16.67 15.02
N MET A 853 8.79 16.98 16.12
CA MET A 853 8.69 18.27 16.79
C MET A 853 9.82 19.21 16.37
N THR A 854 9.48 20.47 16.14
CA THR A 854 10.45 21.58 16.08
C THR A 854 10.51 22.25 17.45
N MET A 855 11.68 22.29 18.08
CA MET A 855 11.91 22.96 19.36
C MET A 855 12.81 24.19 19.15
N ASN A 856 12.30 25.38 19.43
CA ASN A 856 13.06 26.64 19.30
C ASN A 856 13.44 27.17 20.68
N ASN A 857 14.67 27.68 20.83
CA ASN A 857 15.19 28.25 22.09
C ASN A 857 15.07 27.27 23.30
N CYS A 858 15.46 26.02 23.07
CA CYS A 858 15.46 24.95 24.06
C CYS A 858 16.79 24.94 24.84
N THR A 859 16.71 24.80 26.16
CA THR A 859 17.85 24.42 27.01
C THR A 859 17.80 22.92 27.26
N ILE A 860 18.88 22.22 26.92
CA ILE A 860 19.04 20.79 27.20
C ILE A 860 19.94 20.66 28.43
N GLU A 861 19.40 20.14 29.54
CA GLU A 861 20.14 19.90 30.80
C GLU A 861 21.03 18.62 30.72
N GLN A 862 21.80 18.34 31.77
CA GLN A 862 23.07 17.57 31.72
C GLN A 862 23.06 16.09 31.28
N ASP A 863 21.92 15.46 30.97
CA ASP A 863 21.83 14.00 30.74
C ASP A 863 21.06 13.61 29.46
N CYS A 864 21.10 14.45 28.43
CA CYS A 864 20.46 14.14 27.15
C CYS A 864 21.23 13.07 26.36
N VAL A 865 20.62 11.90 26.17
CA VAL A 865 21.15 10.82 25.33
C VAL A 865 20.47 10.86 23.96
N VAL A 866 21.19 11.38 22.96
CA VAL A 866 20.76 11.27 21.56
C VAL A 866 21.27 9.95 20.99
N LYS A 867 20.36 9.00 20.74
CA LYS A 867 20.71 7.67 20.19
C LYS A 867 21.00 7.70 18.67
N GLY A 868 20.69 8.81 18.00
CA GLY A 868 20.95 9.02 16.56
C GLY A 868 21.93 10.16 16.31
N THR A 869 21.98 10.63 15.06
CA THR A 869 22.87 11.73 14.65
C THR A 869 22.25 13.10 14.97
N VAL A 870 23.05 14.01 15.55
CA VAL A 870 22.68 15.43 15.74
C VAL A 870 23.16 16.22 14.52
N TYR A 871 22.24 16.83 13.78
CA TYR A 871 22.55 17.79 12.69
C TYR A 871 22.29 19.22 13.19
N ALA A 872 23.30 20.09 13.12
CA ALA A 872 23.18 21.49 13.55
C ALA A 872 24.12 22.40 12.76
N ASP A 873 23.60 23.53 12.27
CA ASP A 873 24.40 24.53 11.53
C ASP A 873 25.39 25.28 12.44
N ARG A 874 25.11 25.36 13.76
CA ARG A 874 25.98 26.00 14.75
C ARG A 874 25.80 25.39 16.14
N ILE A 875 26.86 24.78 16.67
CA ILE A 875 26.96 24.35 18.07
C ILE A 875 27.89 25.32 18.80
N VAL A 876 27.47 25.84 19.95
CA VAL A 876 28.28 26.74 20.79
C VAL A 876 28.59 26.00 22.09
N GLY A 877 29.81 25.46 22.22
CA GLY A 877 30.25 24.63 23.35
C GLY A 877 31.19 23.50 22.90
N ASP A 878 31.76 22.75 23.85
CA ASP A 878 32.65 21.62 23.56
C ASP A 878 31.88 20.34 23.20
N VAL A 879 32.22 19.72 22.08
CA VAL A 879 31.73 18.39 21.68
C VAL A 879 32.91 17.56 21.21
N TYR A 880 33.58 16.82 22.11
CA TYR A 880 34.40 15.64 21.77
C TYR A 880 34.99 14.95 23.00
N VAL A 881 35.05 13.61 22.99
CA VAL A 881 35.97 12.81 23.80
C VAL A 881 36.87 12.02 22.84
N ALA A 882 38.18 12.21 22.93
CA ALA A 882 39.16 11.45 22.15
C ALA A 882 39.09 9.96 22.50
N ARG A 883 38.70 9.12 21.54
CA ARG A 883 38.63 7.66 21.73
C ARG A 883 39.96 6.93 21.49
N ASP A 884 40.85 7.52 20.69
CA ASP A 884 42.14 6.91 20.34
C ASP A 884 43.30 7.59 21.08
N TYR A 885 43.52 7.12 22.31
CA TYR A 885 44.63 7.50 23.16
C TYR A 885 45.49 6.27 23.46
N VAL A 886 46.76 6.33 23.07
CA VAL A 886 47.73 5.25 23.34
C VAL A 886 48.92 5.84 24.09
N CYS A 887 49.17 5.33 25.30
CA CYS A 887 50.42 5.60 26.01
C CYS A 887 51.40 4.46 25.80
N SER A 888 52.66 4.83 25.57
CA SER A 888 53.75 3.87 25.39
C SER A 888 54.54 3.70 26.68
N THR A 889 55.01 2.47 26.91
CA THR A 889 55.86 2.13 28.05
C THR A 889 57.31 2.31 27.67
N ASN A 890 58.03 3.16 28.39
CA ASN A 890 59.42 3.49 28.14
C ASN A 890 60.25 3.16 29.38
N GLY A 891 61.37 2.45 29.18
CA GLY A 891 62.38 2.20 30.21
C GLY A 891 63.09 3.47 30.68
N ARG A 892 63.90 3.34 31.74
CA ARG A 892 64.65 4.47 32.32
C ARG A 892 65.65 5.04 31.32
N GLN A 893 65.54 6.32 30.99
CA GLN A 893 66.52 7.00 30.13
C GLN A 893 66.63 8.49 30.45
N VAL A 894 67.71 9.12 29.97
CA VAL A 894 67.96 10.58 30.11
C VAL A 894 67.28 11.37 28.97
N GLY A 895 67.18 10.75 27.78
CA GLY A 895 66.66 11.35 26.56
C GLY A 895 65.13 11.46 26.51
N PRO A 896 64.59 12.14 25.49
CA PRO A 896 63.17 12.36 25.37
C PRO A 896 62.40 11.06 25.18
N ILE A 897 61.32 10.91 25.94
CA ILE A 897 60.34 9.85 25.77
C ILE A 897 59.03 10.44 25.28
N ASN A 898 58.45 9.82 24.25
CA ASN A 898 57.06 10.08 23.89
C ASN A 898 56.20 9.25 24.83
N VAL A 899 55.33 9.90 25.59
CA VAL A 899 54.59 9.27 26.67
C VAL A 899 53.22 8.81 26.18
N CYS A 900 52.47 9.72 25.56
CA CYS A 900 51.17 9.42 25.02
C CYS A 900 50.97 10.09 23.68
N THR A 901 50.28 9.36 22.80
CA THR A 901 49.88 9.81 21.48
C THR A 901 48.36 9.83 21.43
N ILE A 902 47.81 11.00 21.20
CA ILE A 902 46.38 11.24 20.99
C ILE A 902 46.21 11.47 19.50
N LYS A 903 45.41 10.63 18.85
CA LYS A 903 45.11 10.83 17.43
C LYS A 903 43.74 11.49 17.29
N VAL A 904 43.71 12.68 16.71
CA VAL A 904 42.45 13.37 16.39
C VAL A 904 42.01 12.89 15.01
N ASN A 905 41.17 11.87 14.97
CA ASN A 905 40.83 11.13 13.74
C ASN A 905 39.63 11.70 12.94
N GLN A 906 39.28 12.97 13.14
CA GLN A 906 38.20 13.61 12.38
C GLN A 906 38.49 15.10 12.14
N PRO A 907 38.38 15.61 10.90
CA PRO A 907 38.55 17.03 10.59
C PRO A 907 37.20 17.73 10.79
N VAL A 908 37.20 18.91 11.41
CA VAL A 908 35.97 19.72 11.56
C VAL A 908 36.23 21.17 11.16
N GLY A 909 35.21 21.84 10.61
CA GLY A 909 35.33 23.18 9.99
C GLY A 909 35.71 24.35 10.90
N PHE A 910 36.02 24.12 12.17
CA PHE A 910 36.38 25.16 13.15
C PHE A 910 37.51 24.69 14.07
N ALA A 911 38.24 25.65 14.65
CA ALA A 911 39.29 25.34 15.60
C ALA A 911 38.69 24.78 16.90
N ARG A 912 39.25 23.68 17.41
CA ARG A 912 38.81 23.01 18.63
C ARG A 912 39.81 23.20 19.75
N THR A 913 39.36 23.18 20.99
CA THR A 913 40.26 23.07 22.15
C THR A 913 40.39 21.59 22.53
N LEU A 914 41.62 21.07 22.54
CA LEU A 914 41.92 19.78 23.15
C LEU A 914 42.47 20.05 24.56
N THR A 915 41.64 19.79 25.56
CA THR A 915 42.07 19.76 26.95
C THR A 915 42.77 18.44 27.22
N ILE A 916 44.08 18.51 27.46
CA ILE A 916 44.85 17.35 27.90
C ILE A 916 44.77 17.34 29.43
N PRO A 917 43.98 16.43 30.04
CA PRO A 917 43.88 16.35 31.49
C PRO A 917 45.29 16.10 32.05
N GLY A 918 45.54 16.57 33.28
CA GLY A 918 46.86 16.49 33.88
C GLY A 918 47.47 15.10 33.68
N LEU A 919 48.63 15.02 33.01
CA LEU A 919 49.42 13.82 33.09
C LEU A 919 49.79 13.70 34.56
N ALA A 920 49.13 12.78 35.27
CA ALA A 920 49.45 12.50 36.65
C ALA A 920 50.82 11.82 36.68
N GLY A 921 51.86 12.63 36.55
CA GLY A 921 53.22 12.19 36.44
C GLY A 921 54.02 12.79 37.58
N LEU A 922 54.32 11.95 38.57
CA LEU A 922 55.15 12.25 39.73
C LEU A 922 56.50 12.80 39.25
N VAL A 923 56.71 14.11 39.32
CA VAL A 923 58.07 14.66 39.28
C VAL A 923 58.62 14.54 40.71
N GLY A 924 59.31 13.43 40.98
CA GLY A 924 59.89 13.13 42.27
C GLY A 924 61.39 13.44 42.30
N CYS A 925 61.84 14.14 43.33
CA CYS A 925 63.24 14.08 43.73
C CYS A 925 63.34 13.59 45.17
N SER A 926 64.31 12.71 45.43
CA SER A 926 64.66 12.27 46.78
C SER A 926 66.11 12.61 47.07
N VAL A 927 66.37 12.96 48.33
CA VAL A 927 67.73 13.15 48.83
C VAL A 927 67.86 12.48 50.19
N THR A 928 68.95 11.74 50.36
CA THR A 928 69.30 11.08 51.61
C THR A 928 70.59 11.70 52.13
N ALA A 929 70.51 12.24 53.35
CA ALA A 929 71.66 12.77 54.08
C ALA A 929 72.13 11.71 55.08
N GLU A 930 73.34 11.19 54.91
CA GLU A 930 73.96 10.20 55.80
C GLU A 930 75.44 10.55 55.97
N GLY A 931 75.92 10.62 57.22
CA GLY A 931 77.30 10.97 57.54
C GLY A 931 77.78 10.23 58.78
N PRO A 932 79.06 9.79 58.83
CA PRO A 932 79.60 9.03 59.96
C PRO A 932 80.14 9.92 61.10
N GLY A 933 79.74 11.20 61.20
CA GLY A 933 80.40 12.19 62.06
C GLY A 933 79.46 13.06 62.91
N SER A 934 80.02 13.76 63.90
CA SER A 934 79.32 14.51 64.97
C SER A 934 78.69 15.86 64.57
N GLY A 935 78.54 16.14 63.26
CA GLY A 935 77.97 17.39 62.74
C GLY A 935 76.71 17.19 61.90
N THR A 936 75.83 18.18 61.87
CA THR A 936 74.63 18.20 61.02
C THR A 936 75.01 18.20 59.54
N LEU A 937 74.47 17.26 58.76
CA LEU A 937 74.68 17.18 57.31
C LEU A 937 73.38 17.52 56.58
N THR A 938 73.40 18.56 55.75
CA THR A 938 72.29 18.88 54.83
C THR A 938 72.69 18.56 53.40
N ARG A 939 71.83 17.83 52.69
CA ARG A 939 71.97 17.57 51.27
C ARG A 939 70.73 18.05 50.54
N GLU A 940 70.95 18.69 49.39
CA GLU A 940 69.90 19.14 48.50
C GLU A 940 70.00 18.42 47.17
N ASN A 941 68.85 18.19 46.55
CA ASN A 941 68.76 17.62 45.22
C ASN A 941 67.62 18.26 44.47
N TRP A 942 67.76 18.37 43.16
CA TRP A 942 66.74 18.92 42.29
C TRP A 942 66.78 18.29 40.90
N THR A 943 65.64 18.35 40.23
CA THR A 943 65.50 17.90 38.85
C THR A 943 64.52 18.82 38.14
N GLU A 944 64.82 19.12 36.88
CA GLU A 944 63.97 19.93 36.02
C GLU A 944 63.58 19.16 34.77
N MET A 945 62.27 19.05 34.57
CA MET A 945 61.62 18.37 33.47
C MET A 945 61.17 19.38 32.43
N LEU A 946 61.42 19.10 31.16
CA LEU A 946 60.77 19.78 30.05
C LEU A 946 59.66 18.88 29.50
N VAL A 947 58.44 19.41 29.47
CA VAL A 947 57.27 18.81 28.82
C VAL A 947 57.00 19.55 27.53
N GLU A 948 56.90 18.81 26.44
CA GLU A 948 56.61 19.33 25.11
C GLU A 948 55.37 18.61 24.58
N VAL A 949 54.36 19.36 24.16
CA VAL A 949 53.23 18.86 23.39
C VAL A 949 53.51 19.14 21.94
N LEU A 950 53.58 18.09 21.14
CA LEU A 950 53.82 18.16 19.71
C LEU A 950 52.53 17.90 18.97
N MET A 951 52.26 18.68 17.93
CA MET A 951 51.19 18.46 16.96
C MET A 951 51.84 18.16 15.62
N ASP A 952 51.66 16.96 15.08
CA ASP A 952 52.29 16.50 13.84
C ASP A 952 53.82 16.68 13.84
N GLY A 953 54.46 16.44 15.00
CA GLY A 953 55.90 16.57 15.17
C GLY A 953 56.43 17.99 15.42
N ALA A 954 55.58 19.03 15.37
CA ALA A 954 55.94 20.40 15.73
C ALA A 954 55.54 20.71 17.17
N VAL A 955 56.42 21.32 17.97
CA VAL A 955 56.10 21.74 19.35
C VAL A 955 55.06 22.85 19.33
N VAL A 956 53.87 22.59 19.86
CA VAL A 956 52.78 23.57 19.99
C VAL A 956 52.64 24.13 21.39
N LYS A 957 53.22 23.45 22.39
CA LYS A 957 53.27 23.91 23.77
C LYS A 957 54.47 23.30 24.47
N SER A 958 55.16 24.07 25.31
CA SER A 958 56.20 23.55 26.18
C SER A 958 56.22 24.28 27.51
N PHE A 959 56.61 23.57 28.56
CA PHE A 959 56.82 24.15 29.89
C PHE A 959 57.79 23.30 30.69
N THR A 960 58.44 23.94 31.66
CA THR A 960 59.39 23.27 32.57
C THR A 960 58.81 23.13 33.96
N VAL A 961 59.03 21.98 34.58
CA VAL A 961 58.66 21.73 35.98
C VAL A 961 59.92 21.36 36.74
N ARG A 962 60.22 22.12 37.79
CA ARG A 962 61.33 21.86 38.70
C ARG A 962 60.81 21.35 40.03
N VAL A 963 61.43 20.28 40.52
CA VAL A 963 61.20 19.81 41.88
C VAL A 963 62.53 19.78 42.61
N SER A 964 62.51 20.23 43.86
CA SER A 964 63.68 20.31 44.72
C SER A 964 63.32 19.79 46.10
N VAL A 965 64.26 19.07 46.71
CA VAL A 965 64.12 18.53 48.05
C VAL A 965 65.44 18.64 48.79
N SER A 966 65.37 18.99 50.06
CA SER A 966 66.51 19.06 50.98
C SER A 966 66.26 18.13 52.15
N ALA A 967 67.21 17.28 52.51
CA ALA A 967 67.16 16.49 53.73
C ALA A 967 68.35 16.82 54.62
N THR A 968 68.08 16.91 55.92
CA THR A 968 69.09 17.21 56.94
C THR A 968 69.07 16.07 57.95
N SER A 969 70.20 15.41 58.15
CA SER A 969 70.38 14.40 59.20
C SER A 969 71.28 14.93 60.32
N ASN A 970 70.98 14.51 61.55
CA ASN A 970 71.78 14.82 62.74
C ASN A 970 72.36 13.51 63.33
N PRO A 971 73.34 13.59 64.25
CA PRO A 971 74.05 12.42 64.76
C PRO A 971 73.17 11.37 65.47
N SER A 972 71.92 11.72 65.83
CA SER A 972 70.98 10.89 66.58
C SER A 972 69.81 10.33 65.77
N SER A 973 69.58 10.78 64.53
CA SER A 973 68.34 10.50 63.79
C SER A 973 68.44 9.42 62.71
N GLY A 974 69.61 8.79 62.52
CA GLY A 974 69.85 7.91 61.37
C GLY A 974 69.70 8.64 60.02
N PRO A 975 69.81 7.91 58.89
CA PRO A 975 69.63 8.48 57.56
C PRO A 975 68.23 9.08 57.40
N VAL A 976 68.15 10.33 56.94
CA VAL A 976 66.87 10.99 56.66
C VAL A 976 66.69 11.10 55.16
N THR A 977 65.61 10.52 54.65
CA THR A 977 65.17 10.67 53.26
C THR A 977 63.95 11.59 53.23
N ARG A 978 63.98 12.61 52.37
CA ARG A 978 62.81 13.43 52.05
C ARG A 978 62.49 13.33 50.58
N GLU A 979 61.20 13.32 50.28
CA GLU A 979 60.65 13.23 48.94
C GLU A 979 59.67 14.39 48.73
N ASN A 980 59.63 14.90 47.51
CA ASN A 980 58.71 15.95 47.09
C ASN A 980 58.18 15.60 45.70
N GLU A 981 56.87 15.77 45.50
CA GLU A 981 56.17 15.34 44.29
C GLU A 981 55.24 16.47 43.80
N ILE A 982 55.31 16.76 42.49
CA ILE A 982 54.43 17.74 41.84
C ILE A 982 53.86 17.10 40.56
N GLY A 983 52.55 17.26 40.34
CA GLY A 983 51.88 16.84 39.10
C GLY A 983 51.78 17.99 38.08
N PRO A 984 52.26 17.83 36.83
CA PRO A 984 52.14 18.86 35.81
C PRO A 984 50.72 18.93 35.20
N PHE A 985 50.14 20.13 35.14
CA PHE A 985 48.98 20.42 34.29
C PHE A 985 49.46 20.85 32.91
N VAL A 986 49.24 20.02 31.89
CA VAL A 986 49.61 20.33 30.49
C VAL A 986 48.71 21.42 29.90
N GLY A 987 47.44 21.44 30.33
CA GLY A 987 46.43 22.41 29.92
C GLY A 987 46.05 22.32 28.45
N ASP A 988 45.28 23.31 28.01
CA ASP A 988 44.64 23.29 26.69
C ASP A 988 45.62 23.56 25.54
N ILE A 989 45.37 22.90 24.41
CA ILE A 989 45.96 23.24 23.11
C ILE A 989 44.85 23.42 22.07
N THR A 990 45.06 24.29 21.08
CA THR A 990 44.10 24.51 19.99
C THR A 990 44.42 23.62 18.81
N ILE A 991 43.48 22.74 18.44
CA ILE A 991 43.49 21.99 17.18
C ILE A 991 42.91 22.89 16.09
N PRO A 992 43.65 23.24 15.04
CA PRO A 992 43.12 24.06 13.96
C PRO A 992 41.96 23.38 13.21
N ALA A 993 41.12 24.20 12.58
CA ALA A 993 40.04 23.73 11.72
C ALA A 993 40.56 22.81 10.60
N ASN A 994 39.77 21.80 10.25
CA ASN A 994 39.98 20.83 9.18
C ASN A 994 41.30 20.06 9.28
N ARG A 995 41.86 19.92 10.48
CA ARG A 995 43.06 19.13 10.73
C ARG A 995 42.75 17.92 11.62
N GLU A 996 43.44 16.83 11.29
CA GLU A 996 43.46 15.56 12.03
C GLU A 996 44.84 15.31 12.65
N PRO A 997 45.30 16.19 13.54
CA PRO A 997 46.68 16.07 13.98
C PRO A 997 46.88 14.86 14.89
N THR A 998 48.09 14.33 14.83
CA THR A 998 48.60 13.45 15.88
C THR A 998 49.27 14.31 16.94
N VAL A 999 48.68 14.32 18.13
CA VAL A 999 49.20 15.04 19.28
C VAL A 999 50.05 14.09 20.12
N VAL A 1000 51.33 14.41 20.29
CA VAL A 1000 52.28 13.60 21.06
C VAL A 1000 52.76 14.40 22.26
N VAL A 1001 52.63 13.84 23.46
CA VAL A 1001 53.25 14.40 24.66
C VAL A 1001 54.63 13.79 24.82
N ARG A 1002 55.66 14.63 24.75
CA ARG A 1002 57.06 14.26 24.91
C ARG A 1002 57.64 14.88 26.17
N ILE A 1003 58.46 14.12 26.87
CA ILE A 1003 59.06 14.56 28.12
C ILE A 1003 60.55 14.23 28.11
N ARG A 1004 61.39 15.15 28.62
CA ARG A 1004 62.81 14.92 28.84
C ARG A 1004 63.33 15.62 30.10
N ARG A 1005 64.44 15.12 30.63
CA ARG A 1005 65.23 15.88 31.61
C ARG A 1005 65.87 17.08 30.90
N SER A 1006 65.75 18.25 31.51
CA SER A 1006 66.43 19.47 31.05
C SER A 1006 67.64 19.83 31.93
N ALA A 1007 67.58 19.60 33.25
CA ALA A 1007 68.69 19.78 34.18
C ALA A 1007 68.52 19.01 35.52
N GLY A 1008 69.58 18.87 36.33
CA GLY A 1008 69.61 18.14 37.63
C GLY A 1008 69.56 16.61 37.51
N ASP A 1009 69.97 15.80 38.50
CA ASP A 1009 70.44 14.40 38.28
C ASP A 1009 69.41 13.26 38.12
N GLY A 1010 68.24 13.53 37.52
CA GLY A 1010 67.15 12.55 37.33
C GLY A 1010 67.18 11.75 36.01
N TRP A 1011 66.21 10.83 35.86
CA TRP A 1011 65.87 10.09 34.64
C TRP A 1011 64.34 10.08 34.41
N VAL A 1012 63.89 9.79 33.18
CA VAL A 1012 62.46 9.64 32.81
C VAL A 1012 62.07 8.17 32.57
N ARG A 1013 60.87 7.75 32.98
CA ARG A 1013 60.23 6.47 32.60
C ARG A 1013 58.70 6.61 32.53
N SER A 1014 58.03 5.68 31.85
CA SER A 1014 56.57 5.49 31.98
C SER A 1014 56.24 4.10 32.53
N ASP A 1015 55.20 4.01 33.37
CA ASP A 1015 54.77 2.76 34.00
C ASP A 1015 53.46 2.24 33.37
N SER A 1016 53.46 0.97 32.95
CA SER A 1016 52.30 0.33 32.33
C SER A 1016 51.19 0.00 33.33
N THR A 1017 51.50 -0.13 34.62
CA THR A 1017 50.54 -0.51 35.67
C THR A 1017 49.66 0.63 36.15
N GLN A 1018 49.97 1.87 35.75
CA GLN A 1018 49.24 3.09 36.13
C GLN A 1018 48.70 3.86 34.91
N SER A 1019 48.22 3.14 33.88
CA SER A 1019 47.53 3.75 32.73
C SER A 1019 48.30 4.89 32.04
N GLY A 1020 49.63 4.78 31.93
CA GLY A 1020 50.47 5.76 31.23
C GLY A 1020 50.93 6.95 32.06
N ARG A 1021 50.78 6.92 33.40
CA ARG A 1021 51.41 7.90 34.30
C ARG A 1021 52.95 7.87 34.18
N VAL A 1022 53.56 9.06 34.12
CA VAL A 1022 55.02 9.26 33.97
C VAL A 1022 55.64 9.40 35.35
N VAL A 1023 56.69 8.65 35.66
CA VAL A 1023 57.29 8.71 36.99
C VAL A 1023 58.76 9.09 36.88
N MET A 1024 59.18 10.17 37.54
CA MET A 1024 60.60 10.51 37.73
C MET A 1024 61.05 10.08 39.13
N PHE A 1025 62.13 9.29 39.20
CA PHE A 1025 62.88 9.07 40.44
C PHE A 1025 64.39 9.08 40.17
N LYS A 1026 65.17 9.23 41.23
CA LYS A 1026 66.64 9.23 41.20
C LYS A 1026 67.22 7.88 40.72
N GLN A 1027 68.45 7.88 40.22
CA GLN A 1027 69.27 6.67 40.17
C GLN A 1027 69.52 6.15 41.62
N GLY A 1028 68.91 5.02 41.97
CA GLY A 1028 69.07 4.33 43.26
C GLY A 1028 67.85 4.31 44.20
N GLY A 1029 66.73 4.98 43.87
CA GLY A 1029 65.46 4.85 44.61
C GLY A 1029 64.53 3.80 43.99
N SER A 1030 63.86 3.00 44.80
CA SER A 1030 62.75 2.14 44.40
C SER A 1030 61.42 2.81 44.75
N LEU A 1031 60.41 2.73 43.87
CA LEU A 1031 59.02 2.87 44.31
C LEU A 1031 58.67 1.62 45.11
N SER A 1032 58.04 1.78 46.28
CA SER A 1032 57.25 0.70 46.88
C SER A 1032 55.84 0.72 46.31
#